data_AF-A0A921GEP5-F1
#
_entry.id   AF-A0A921GEP5-F1
#
_cell.length_a   1.000
_cell.length_b   1.000
_cell.length_c   1.000
_cell.angle_alpha   90.00
_cell.angle_beta   90.00
_cell.angle_gamma   90.00
#
_symmetry.space_group_name_H-M   'P 1'
#
loop_
_entity.id
_entity.type
_entity.pdbx_description
1 polymer ?
#
loop_
_entity_poly.entity_id
_entity_poly.type
_entity_poly.pdbx_seq_one_letter_code
_entity_poly.pdbx_strand_id
1 'polypeptide(L)'
;FAGEMITAGVANVGGIEIADIEVLGDLGGLLNVFVPVINKSSITGYKSGMVIETSGTNRTEYEGNAGGFVGSMIGGQINPEANDASSTCKVENLKQVKGSNSIGGFAGSILPGSAAKVNTASNQGILNKLLEKLIGSVSDLVQVLNATLATVKYASVNSSNAAGFVVDGKYGTSDYAYAAGGFAGNVNGAVLGNINDSVEAVTLSVNNLQSVIGGEHVGGFLGLGDVASVAQVGETTETTILDLIKLGDIDLLDAFRTYVYNGKVTGAKNGLNISAHTENKIGDSTSTVYTGNAGGFAGSLLNGSIKNSRVENINSIKALNYAGGFIGHMGKSGTIDIDSIGTEVGLLNGTAGVLDVFGSHADNCYAEGMTNNGFTVKSSNGTDSLAGGFVGNGDLAKIDNCHVRELKQVASDLTAGGFVGKTSFAYLDKIEASSDSLLNPILTVVNKLLDYLYIDNLENIGLIEIDVPGKLLKLEVLSDGDVLSVTLLGLPITVSLVRASDDSTSDVAKITIGDSYIEIPCYENNGEDGNHINPDDATNISIGLIKANRTKITNSSVDGIEAGYDIFGAGASNNADGSRDGYAGGFVGFNDEGLLEENEMLRADTIRGAADKIGGFSGNTSLKSVYDFNTIYGIEGNGNKYHVYRIFDDDELNYLYKFEDEVTTKDDNKILENQKVLLAEYKPIDGNTPNYYDYEIEHLNAFIENENRRIPVRYLDKSSDWEGAFQTTADKFIEFDAKVYVSDCQLNLMTGAVSDENIFDPIKEEGAMQDPCTGDNINLTIQKLWIDNNNEDSRRPSTLTITLKRYITDDNQKIYDDTFNGEVTITSDNADYDTNSWSITNPYPLFDEDGNRYTYEVIENVIDGYLTIYDQSKDGYTFYITNYRTTAIMNGDSVVIDYGLPVTVDVMSNDRSELDNAELLLSGITKINRDGETGGVSGINPDTVSSSQEYNNLGITASCVGNYGNAEVLDDTSIKYSPTNMNMDNFEKLLYALKVTGDTKNAQDYVYSTLDVIPATEIYYEDDFKTVEYHNGTFKEGEVPEGNKWQEDGIKDDDREQDSTRPGVETITKVLDDQTKKEYDNLYGFDTSYLEDSTYSRGSSRYISVNSNFKNDDFPSISFEFTGTGFDVISLTSNQTGTIITRLYEPDGEGGYKELPSR
;
A
#
# COMPACT_ATOMS: atom_id res chain seq x y z
N PHE A 1 27.23 -17.64 -16.21
CA PHE A 1 27.25 -16.18 -16.17
C PHE A 1 27.67 -15.66 -17.54
N ALA A 2 26.92 -14.73 -18.11
CA ALA A 2 27.26 -14.06 -19.37
C ALA A 2 27.22 -12.54 -19.16
N GLY A 3 28.24 -11.81 -19.63
CA GLY A 3 28.16 -10.35 -19.70
C GLY A 3 27.13 -9.92 -20.75
N GLU A 4 27.23 -10.51 -21.95
CA GLU A 4 26.31 -10.29 -23.05
C GLU A 4 25.90 -11.61 -23.70
N MET A 5 24.64 -11.69 -24.14
CA MET A 5 24.05 -12.79 -24.88
C MET A 5 23.31 -12.23 -26.09
N ILE A 6 23.93 -12.30 -27.27
CA ILE A 6 23.49 -11.60 -28.49
C ILE A 6 23.40 -12.58 -29.67
N THR A 7 22.36 -12.43 -30.50
CA THR A 7 22.21 -13.13 -31.79
C THR A 7 23.39 -12.86 -32.73
N ALA A 8 23.98 -13.92 -33.31
CA ALA A 8 25.21 -13.80 -34.11
C ALA A 8 24.97 -13.16 -35.51
N GLY A 9 25.95 -12.38 -35.99
CA GLY A 9 25.96 -11.79 -37.34
C GLY A 9 26.80 -12.57 -38.36
N VAL A 10 26.37 -12.64 -39.64
CA VAL A 10 27.14 -13.23 -40.75
C VAL A 10 27.56 -12.14 -41.75
N ALA A 11 28.84 -12.12 -42.13
CA ALA A 11 29.41 -11.09 -42.99
C ALA A 11 28.85 -11.07 -44.42
N ASN A 12 28.17 -12.13 -44.88
CA ASN A 12 27.65 -12.21 -46.25
C ASN A 12 26.51 -13.22 -46.39
N VAL A 13 25.25 -12.78 -46.37
CA VAL A 13 24.08 -13.63 -46.74
C VAL A 13 23.80 -13.59 -48.25
N GLY A 14 24.53 -12.75 -49.00
CA GLY A 14 24.37 -12.53 -50.43
C GLY A 14 25.00 -13.61 -51.32
N GLY A 15 24.96 -14.88 -50.91
CA GLY A 15 25.49 -15.99 -51.72
C GLY A 15 25.93 -17.24 -50.94
N ILE A 16 25.32 -17.56 -49.79
CA ILE A 16 25.66 -18.80 -49.07
C ILE A 16 24.92 -19.98 -49.74
N GLU A 17 25.63 -20.69 -50.63
CA GLU A 17 25.40 -22.12 -50.85
C GLU A 17 26.12 -22.88 -49.72
N ILE A 18 25.38 -23.59 -48.86
CA ILE A 18 25.98 -24.57 -47.96
C ILE A 18 26.01 -25.90 -48.70
N ALA A 19 27.18 -26.30 -49.19
CA ALA A 19 27.38 -27.54 -49.94
C ALA A 19 26.45 -27.70 -51.16
N ASP A 20 26.39 -26.66 -52.02
CA ASP A 20 25.58 -26.60 -53.25
C ASP A 20 24.05 -26.69 -53.03
N ILE A 21 23.56 -26.37 -51.82
CA ILE A 21 22.13 -26.26 -51.50
C ILE A 21 21.74 -24.78 -51.37
N GLU A 22 20.76 -24.38 -52.15
CA GLU A 22 20.13 -23.05 -52.13
C GLU A 22 19.28 -22.90 -50.85
N VAL A 23 19.70 -22.04 -49.93
CA VAL A 23 19.09 -21.86 -48.59
C VAL A 23 17.86 -20.93 -48.64
N LEU A 24 17.08 -20.96 -49.72
CA LEU A 24 15.86 -20.16 -49.89
C LEU A 24 14.58 -20.90 -49.47
N GLY A 25 14.70 -22.15 -48.99
CA GLY A 25 13.54 -23.01 -48.71
C GLY A 25 13.12 -23.15 -47.24
N ASP A 26 13.99 -22.87 -46.27
CA ASP A 26 13.70 -23.04 -44.82
C ASP A 26 14.33 -21.91 -43.98
N LEU A 27 13.69 -20.74 -44.03
CA LEU A 27 14.12 -19.56 -43.30
C LEU A 27 14.01 -19.78 -41.78
N GLY A 28 12.98 -20.50 -41.32
CA GLY A 28 12.77 -20.83 -39.91
C GLY A 28 13.89 -21.69 -39.31
N GLY A 29 14.31 -22.74 -40.01
CA GLY A 29 15.43 -23.59 -39.59
C GLY A 29 16.76 -22.85 -39.52
N LEU A 30 17.00 -21.89 -40.42
CA LEU A 30 18.20 -21.07 -40.46
C LEU A 30 18.25 -20.05 -39.30
N LEU A 31 17.12 -19.42 -38.97
CA LEU A 31 17.03 -18.43 -37.87
C LEU A 31 17.34 -19.05 -36.50
N ASN A 32 16.87 -20.28 -36.27
CA ASN A 32 17.13 -21.04 -35.03
C ASN A 32 18.63 -21.31 -34.77
N VAL A 33 19.49 -21.23 -35.78
CA VAL A 33 20.95 -21.42 -35.62
C VAL A 33 21.64 -20.18 -35.02
N PHE A 34 21.02 -19.00 -35.12
CA PHE A 34 21.64 -17.73 -34.71
C PHE A 34 21.20 -17.23 -33.35
N VAL A 35 20.06 -17.70 -32.85
CA VAL A 35 19.49 -17.34 -31.56
C VAL A 35 20.27 -18.04 -30.45
N PRO A 36 20.90 -17.30 -29.51
CA PRO A 36 21.56 -17.94 -28.40
C PRO A 36 20.51 -18.53 -27.46
N VAL A 37 20.72 -19.78 -27.04
CA VAL A 37 19.81 -20.50 -26.14
C VAL A 37 20.58 -21.01 -24.92
N ILE A 38 20.09 -20.74 -23.71
CA ILE A 38 20.61 -21.33 -22.47
C ILE A 38 19.50 -22.14 -21.80
N ASN A 39 19.73 -23.43 -21.60
CA ASN A 39 18.81 -24.34 -20.91
C ASN A 39 19.41 -24.86 -19.60
N LYS A 40 18.57 -25.09 -18.58
CA LYS A 40 18.92 -25.86 -17.37
C LYS A 40 20.24 -25.46 -16.70
N SER A 41 20.50 -24.17 -16.58
CA SER A 41 21.78 -23.64 -16.09
C SER A 41 21.60 -22.87 -14.79
N SER A 42 22.59 -22.93 -13.88
CA SER A 42 22.55 -22.21 -12.61
C SER A 42 23.87 -21.50 -12.32
N ILE A 43 23.77 -20.40 -11.58
CA ILE A 43 24.87 -19.64 -11.00
C ILE A 43 24.61 -19.61 -9.51
N THR A 44 25.59 -20.02 -8.72
CA THR A 44 25.45 -20.13 -7.27
C THR A 44 26.59 -19.40 -6.58
N GLY A 45 26.23 -18.40 -5.77
CA GLY A 45 27.15 -17.70 -4.89
C GLY A 45 27.71 -18.62 -3.80
N TYR A 46 28.95 -18.36 -3.41
CA TYR A 46 29.56 -19.06 -2.27
C TYR A 46 28.89 -18.64 -0.95
N LYS A 47 29.19 -19.28 0.19
CA LYS A 47 28.46 -19.10 1.47
C LYS A 47 28.15 -17.64 1.86
N SER A 48 29.10 -16.71 1.69
CA SER A 48 28.94 -15.29 2.00
C SER A 48 28.06 -14.49 1.02
N GLY A 49 27.53 -15.15 -0.01
CA GLY A 49 26.76 -14.55 -1.10
C GLY A 49 27.62 -14.04 -2.26
N MET A 50 26.97 -13.87 -3.43
CA MET A 50 27.58 -13.35 -4.66
C MET A 50 27.28 -11.86 -4.86
N VAL A 51 28.32 -11.09 -5.21
CA VAL A 51 28.18 -9.69 -5.65
C VAL A 51 28.55 -9.59 -7.12
N ILE A 52 27.67 -8.96 -7.92
CA ILE A 52 27.93 -8.64 -9.33
C ILE A 52 28.06 -7.12 -9.44
N GLU A 53 29.12 -6.64 -10.10
CA GLU A 53 29.39 -5.22 -10.27
C GLU A 53 29.85 -4.91 -11.69
N THR A 54 29.40 -3.78 -12.23
CA THR A 54 29.85 -3.23 -13.52
C THR A 54 30.28 -1.77 -13.34
N SER A 55 31.36 -1.37 -14.02
CA SER A 55 31.98 -0.05 -13.82
C SER A 55 31.82 0.92 -15.00
N GLY A 56 31.34 0.46 -16.16
CA GLY A 56 31.20 1.29 -17.35
C GLY A 56 29.94 2.14 -17.28
N THR A 57 30.02 3.43 -17.60
CA THR A 57 28.92 4.40 -17.43
C THR A 57 28.37 4.94 -18.75
N ASN A 58 28.92 4.53 -19.90
CA ASN A 58 28.46 5.01 -21.20
C ASN A 58 27.16 4.32 -21.63
N ARG A 59 26.02 4.95 -21.30
CA ARG A 59 24.68 4.45 -21.68
C ARG A 59 24.50 4.28 -23.19
N THR A 60 25.14 5.11 -24.01
CA THR A 60 25.01 5.05 -25.49
C THR A 60 25.71 3.83 -26.11
N GLU A 61 26.67 3.26 -25.39
CA GLU A 61 27.38 2.03 -25.76
C GLU A 61 26.87 0.81 -24.99
N TYR A 62 25.72 0.91 -24.31
CA TYR A 62 25.12 -0.14 -23.48
C TYR A 62 26.02 -0.62 -22.32
N GLU A 63 26.95 0.21 -21.87
CA GLU A 63 27.76 -0.08 -20.68
C GLU A 63 26.92 0.03 -19.41
N GLY A 64 27.39 -0.62 -18.34
CA GLY A 64 26.80 -0.51 -17.00
C GLY A 64 25.56 -1.39 -16.76
N ASN A 65 25.28 -2.31 -17.68
CA ASN A 65 24.21 -3.31 -17.53
C ASN A 65 24.69 -4.49 -16.68
N ALA A 66 23.98 -4.80 -15.60
CA ALA A 66 24.38 -5.83 -14.64
C ALA A 66 23.25 -6.80 -14.33
N GLY A 67 23.51 -8.10 -14.39
CA GLY A 67 22.56 -9.14 -14.04
C GLY A 67 23.21 -10.34 -13.36
N GLY A 68 22.55 -10.95 -12.38
CA GLY A 68 23.07 -12.16 -11.72
C GLY A 68 23.29 -13.34 -12.65
N PHE A 69 22.52 -13.41 -13.75
CA PHE A 69 22.62 -14.41 -14.80
C PHE A 69 23.24 -13.88 -16.09
N VAL A 70 22.69 -12.77 -16.60
CA VAL A 70 23.10 -12.13 -17.84
C VAL A 70 23.11 -10.60 -17.71
N GLY A 71 24.19 -9.92 -18.08
CA GLY A 71 24.21 -8.45 -18.09
C GLY A 71 23.25 -7.86 -19.12
N SER A 72 23.43 -8.21 -20.39
CA SER A 72 22.57 -7.79 -21.50
C SER A 72 22.20 -8.97 -22.40
N MET A 73 20.90 -9.17 -22.64
CA MET A 73 20.36 -10.19 -23.55
C MET A 73 19.67 -9.51 -24.73
N ILE A 74 20.07 -9.86 -25.95
CA ILE A 74 19.52 -9.33 -27.20
C ILE A 74 19.13 -10.49 -28.12
N GLY A 75 17.82 -10.70 -28.28
CA GLY A 75 17.24 -11.76 -29.11
C GLY A 75 17.54 -13.18 -28.65
N GLY A 76 17.94 -13.35 -27.38
CA GLY A 76 18.26 -14.63 -26.78
C GLY A 76 17.08 -15.31 -26.10
N GLN A 77 17.17 -16.62 -25.93
CA GLN A 77 16.15 -17.42 -25.26
C GLN A 77 16.75 -18.17 -24.07
N ILE A 78 16.14 -18.01 -22.90
CA ILE A 78 16.49 -18.73 -21.68
C ILE A 78 15.38 -19.72 -21.38
N ASN A 79 15.77 -20.98 -21.42
CA ASN A 79 14.95 -22.13 -21.08
C ASN A 79 13.65 -22.27 -21.92
N PRO A 80 13.67 -22.01 -23.25
CA PRO A 80 12.45 -21.94 -24.07
C PRO A 80 11.63 -23.24 -24.12
N GLU A 81 12.30 -24.38 -23.92
CA GLU A 81 11.73 -25.74 -23.96
C GLU A 81 11.16 -26.22 -22.61
N ALA A 82 11.27 -25.41 -21.55
CA ALA A 82 10.76 -25.79 -20.25
C ALA A 82 9.22 -25.70 -20.20
N ASN A 83 8.60 -26.81 -19.78
CA ASN A 83 7.15 -26.97 -19.64
C ASN A 83 6.74 -27.36 -18.20
N ASP A 84 7.70 -27.40 -17.27
CA ASP A 84 7.46 -27.62 -15.85
C ASP A 84 8.63 -27.06 -15.00
N ALA A 85 8.37 -26.86 -13.71
CA ALA A 85 9.32 -26.26 -12.76
C ALA A 85 10.58 -27.11 -12.46
N SER A 86 10.65 -28.37 -12.91
CA SER A 86 11.80 -29.24 -12.66
C SER A 86 13.05 -28.82 -13.45
N SER A 87 12.86 -28.02 -14.49
CA SER A 87 13.91 -27.47 -15.37
C SER A 87 14.00 -25.96 -15.18
N THR A 88 14.58 -25.47 -14.09
CA THR A 88 14.68 -24.02 -13.80
C THR A 88 16.11 -23.49 -14.00
N CYS A 89 16.26 -22.32 -14.65
CA CYS A 89 17.52 -21.57 -14.67
C CYS A 89 17.64 -20.70 -13.41
N LYS A 90 18.74 -20.81 -12.64
CA LYS A 90 18.78 -20.28 -11.27
C LYS A 90 19.94 -19.32 -11.01
N VAL A 91 19.68 -18.26 -10.28
CA VAL A 91 20.66 -17.47 -9.55
C VAL A 91 20.44 -17.76 -8.07
N GLU A 92 21.43 -18.35 -7.41
CA GLU A 92 21.36 -18.82 -6.02
C GLU A 92 22.39 -18.09 -5.16
N ASN A 93 22.01 -17.83 -3.91
CA ASN A 93 22.81 -17.11 -2.94
C ASN A 93 23.37 -15.76 -3.45
N LEU A 94 22.51 -14.96 -4.08
CA LEU A 94 22.83 -13.59 -4.46
C LEU A 94 22.91 -12.71 -3.20
N LYS A 95 23.91 -11.83 -3.10
CA LYS A 95 24.00 -10.78 -2.06
C LYS A 95 23.69 -9.42 -2.65
N GLN A 96 24.27 -9.10 -3.81
CA GLN A 96 24.12 -7.76 -4.38
C GLN A 96 24.36 -7.72 -5.90
N VAL A 97 23.68 -6.80 -6.59
CA VAL A 97 23.95 -6.43 -7.99
C VAL A 97 24.13 -4.91 -8.08
N LYS A 98 25.23 -4.46 -8.69
CA LYS A 98 25.59 -3.06 -8.88
C LYS A 98 25.88 -2.73 -10.34
N GLY A 99 25.44 -1.56 -10.78
CA GLY A 99 25.69 -1.03 -12.11
C GLY A 99 25.12 0.36 -12.29
N SER A 100 25.35 0.96 -13.46
CA SER A 100 25.05 2.38 -13.73
C SER A 100 24.01 2.61 -14.83
N ASN A 101 23.46 1.54 -15.42
CA ASN A 101 22.49 1.64 -16.51
C ASN A 101 21.23 0.81 -16.26
N SER A 102 21.18 -0.45 -16.70
CA SER A 102 20.06 -1.37 -16.41
C SER A 102 20.54 -2.52 -15.52
N ILE A 103 19.94 -2.66 -14.35
CA ILE A 103 20.39 -3.62 -13.34
C ILE A 103 19.28 -4.54 -12.87
N GLY A 104 19.59 -5.82 -12.67
CA GLY A 104 18.64 -6.71 -12.01
C GLY A 104 19.20 -8.00 -11.45
N GLY A 105 18.43 -8.65 -10.58
CA GLY A 105 18.87 -9.88 -9.91
C GLY A 105 19.13 -11.03 -10.86
N PHE A 106 18.38 -11.12 -11.95
CA PHE A 106 18.57 -12.10 -13.02
C PHE A 106 19.25 -11.49 -14.25
N ALA A 107 18.68 -10.42 -14.80
CA ALA A 107 19.18 -9.76 -16.01
C ALA A 107 19.34 -8.25 -15.83
N GLY A 108 20.35 -7.64 -16.46
CA GLY A 108 20.42 -6.18 -16.54
C GLY A 108 19.41 -5.64 -17.56
N SER A 109 19.56 -6.06 -18.81
CA SER A 109 18.65 -5.71 -19.91
C SER A 109 18.23 -6.93 -20.72
N ILE A 110 16.98 -6.94 -21.19
CA ILE A 110 16.40 -7.92 -22.10
C ILE A 110 15.74 -7.20 -23.26
N LEU A 111 16.22 -7.43 -24.48
CA LEU A 111 15.75 -6.77 -25.70
C LEU A 111 15.54 -7.81 -26.81
N PRO A 112 14.61 -7.62 -27.76
CA PRO A 112 14.49 -8.51 -28.91
C PRO A 112 15.67 -8.29 -29.86
N GLY A 113 15.89 -9.25 -30.77
CA GLY A 113 16.92 -9.09 -31.80
C GLY A 113 16.68 -7.88 -32.71
N SER A 114 15.43 -7.49 -32.92
CA SER A 114 15.00 -6.36 -33.75
C SER A 114 15.37 -4.99 -33.20
N ALA A 115 15.63 -4.88 -31.90
CA ALA A 115 15.99 -3.61 -31.25
C ALA A 115 17.49 -3.26 -31.34
N ALA A 116 18.33 -4.14 -31.90
CA ALA A 116 19.78 -3.94 -31.96
C ALA A 116 20.17 -2.81 -32.94
N LYS A 117 20.55 -1.65 -32.40
CA LYS A 117 21.11 -0.53 -33.18
C LYS A 117 22.41 -0.97 -33.86
N VAL A 118 22.57 -0.64 -35.14
CA VAL A 118 23.80 -0.93 -35.91
C VAL A 118 24.98 -0.21 -35.28
N ASN A 119 25.77 -0.90 -34.46
CA ASN A 119 27.13 -0.43 -34.19
C ASN A 119 27.96 -0.69 -35.44
N THR A 120 28.08 0.31 -36.32
CA THR A 120 28.84 0.25 -37.58
C THR A 120 30.33 -0.08 -37.39
N ALA A 121 30.85 -0.08 -36.16
CA ALA A 121 32.20 -0.55 -35.85
C ALA A 121 32.31 -2.09 -35.80
N SER A 122 31.19 -2.80 -35.66
CA SER A 122 31.12 -4.26 -35.63
C SER A 122 30.17 -4.75 -36.74
N ASN A 123 30.62 -5.66 -37.60
CA ASN A 123 29.85 -6.18 -38.74
C ASN A 123 28.65 -7.08 -38.33
N GLN A 124 27.84 -6.70 -37.34
CA GLN A 124 26.93 -7.58 -36.60
C GLN A 124 25.46 -7.60 -37.08
N GLY A 125 25.00 -6.72 -37.97
CA GLY A 125 23.58 -6.64 -38.36
C GLY A 125 23.17 -7.57 -39.51
N ILE A 126 22.94 -8.87 -39.27
CA ILE A 126 22.30 -9.76 -40.27
C ILE A 126 20.78 -9.52 -40.35
N LEU A 127 20.17 -9.24 -39.20
CA LEU A 127 18.73 -9.06 -39.07
C LEU A 127 18.26 -7.87 -39.90
N ASN A 128 19.01 -6.75 -39.91
CA ASN A 128 18.66 -5.59 -40.74
C ASN A 128 18.78 -5.88 -42.25
N LYS A 129 19.79 -6.66 -42.68
CA LYS A 129 19.93 -7.09 -44.08
C LYS A 129 18.85 -8.09 -44.52
N LEU A 130 18.33 -8.87 -43.57
CA LEU A 130 17.23 -9.79 -43.79
C LEU A 130 15.90 -9.03 -43.81
N LEU A 131 15.64 -8.18 -42.82
CA LEU A 131 14.48 -7.30 -42.73
C LEU A 131 14.36 -6.42 -44.00
N GLU A 132 15.44 -5.79 -44.49
CA GLU A 132 15.45 -5.03 -45.76
C GLU A 132 14.93 -5.84 -46.97
N LYS A 133 15.16 -7.16 -47.00
CA LYS A 133 14.68 -8.06 -48.06
C LYS A 133 13.29 -8.65 -47.79
N LEU A 134 12.89 -8.74 -46.52
CA LEU A 134 11.65 -9.37 -46.07
C LEU A 134 10.50 -8.38 -45.85
N ILE A 135 10.75 -7.06 -45.85
CA ILE A 135 9.70 -6.03 -45.83
C ILE A 135 8.66 -6.23 -46.95
N GLY A 136 9.00 -6.95 -48.03
CA GLY A 136 8.06 -7.32 -49.09
C GLY A 136 7.09 -8.48 -48.78
N SER A 137 7.23 -9.18 -47.64
CA SER A 137 6.42 -10.34 -47.24
C SER A 137 6.13 -10.32 -45.73
N VAL A 138 4.89 -9.95 -45.36
CA VAL A 138 4.45 -9.84 -43.96
C VAL A 138 4.65 -11.16 -43.19
N SER A 139 4.37 -12.31 -43.83
CA SER A 139 4.55 -13.64 -43.23
C SER A 139 6.01 -13.94 -42.88
N ASP A 140 6.97 -13.53 -43.72
CA ASP A 140 8.39 -13.77 -43.46
C ASP A 140 8.92 -12.81 -42.38
N LEU A 141 8.39 -11.59 -42.32
CA LEU A 141 8.67 -10.62 -41.27
C LEU A 141 8.20 -11.10 -39.90
N VAL A 142 6.97 -11.62 -39.80
CA VAL A 142 6.41 -12.24 -38.58
C VAL A 142 7.28 -13.42 -38.11
N GLN A 143 7.69 -14.31 -39.03
CA GLN A 143 8.55 -15.44 -38.69
C GLN A 143 9.90 -15.01 -38.12
N VAL A 144 10.52 -13.96 -38.67
CA VAL A 144 11.80 -13.44 -38.18
C VAL A 144 11.66 -12.77 -36.83
N LEU A 145 10.61 -11.98 -36.61
CA LEU A 145 10.36 -11.31 -35.34
C LEU A 145 10.05 -12.33 -34.23
N ASN A 146 9.21 -13.33 -34.52
CA ASN A 146 8.93 -14.43 -33.59
C ASN A 146 10.19 -15.25 -33.27
N ALA A 147 11.04 -15.56 -34.25
CA ALA A 147 12.27 -16.31 -34.00
C ALA A 147 13.28 -15.54 -33.14
N THR A 148 13.30 -14.21 -33.23
CA THR A 148 14.24 -13.34 -32.50
C THR A 148 13.64 -12.68 -31.27
N LEU A 149 12.45 -13.11 -30.87
CA LEU A 149 11.77 -12.70 -29.65
C LEU A 149 12.58 -13.15 -28.44
N ALA A 150 12.95 -12.19 -27.59
CA ALA A 150 13.60 -12.50 -26.34
C ALA A 150 12.63 -13.22 -25.42
N THR A 151 13.01 -14.40 -24.94
CA THR A 151 12.13 -15.23 -24.10
C THR A 151 12.88 -15.72 -22.87
N VAL A 152 12.25 -15.64 -21.69
CA VAL A 152 12.77 -16.25 -20.46
C VAL A 152 11.64 -17.05 -19.81
N LYS A 153 11.83 -18.36 -19.63
CA LYS A 153 10.87 -19.22 -18.92
C LYS A 153 11.54 -19.91 -17.73
N TYR A 154 10.78 -20.24 -16.70
CA TYR A 154 11.24 -21.06 -15.57
C TYR A 154 12.60 -20.61 -15.03
N ALA A 155 12.64 -19.44 -14.38
CA ALA A 155 13.84 -18.83 -13.86
C ALA A 155 13.66 -18.33 -12.42
N SER A 156 14.72 -18.38 -11.61
CA SER A 156 14.66 -17.92 -10.21
C SER A 156 15.89 -17.14 -9.79
N VAL A 157 15.69 -16.16 -8.91
CA VAL A 157 16.72 -15.43 -8.17
C VAL A 157 16.48 -15.64 -6.69
N ASN A 158 17.49 -16.11 -5.96
CA ASN A 158 17.37 -16.43 -4.54
C ASN A 158 18.57 -15.91 -3.75
N SER A 159 18.31 -15.44 -2.53
CA SER A 159 19.33 -15.16 -1.53
C SER A 159 19.19 -16.07 -0.32
N SER A 160 20.32 -16.56 0.20
CA SER A 160 20.38 -17.26 1.49
C SER A 160 20.80 -16.34 2.63
N ASN A 161 21.09 -15.06 2.36
CA ASN A 161 21.44 -14.08 3.38
C ASN A 161 20.22 -13.77 4.26
N ALA A 162 20.40 -13.72 5.58
CA ALA A 162 19.33 -13.38 6.52
C ALA A 162 18.69 -12.02 6.26
N ALA A 163 19.48 -11.04 5.79
CA ALA A 163 18.98 -9.71 5.40
C ALA A 163 18.30 -9.69 4.02
N GLY A 164 18.56 -10.69 3.17
CA GLY A 164 18.18 -10.70 1.76
C GLY A 164 19.28 -10.20 0.83
N PHE A 165 18.92 -9.98 -0.43
CA PHE A 165 19.82 -9.39 -1.44
C PHE A 165 19.32 -8.05 -1.95
N VAL A 166 20.25 -7.28 -2.50
CA VAL A 166 20.00 -5.90 -2.94
C VAL A 166 20.35 -5.68 -4.40
N VAL A 167 19.49 -4.94 -5.10
CA VAL A 167 19.79 -4.36 -6.40
C VAL A 167 20.10 -2.88 -6.17
N ASP A 168 21.39 -2.53 -6.18
CA ASP A 168 21.89 -1.20 -5.83
C ASP A 168 22.33 -0.45 -7.09
N GLY A 169 21.49 0.49 -7.53
CA GLY A 169 21.74 1.35 -8.67
C GLY A 169 22.48 2.63 -8.34
N LYS A 170 22.90 2.87 -7.10
CA LYS A 170 23.67 4.07 -6.76
C LYS A 170 25.09 3.94 -7.32
N TYR A 171 25.56 4.97 -8.03
CA TYR A 171 26.94 5.07 -8.47
C TYR A 171 27.43 6.53 -8.41
N GLY A 172 28.74 6.70 -8.32
CA GLY A 172 29.31 8.04 -8.11
C GLY A 172 28.83 8.67 -6.80
N THR A 173 28.69 10.00 -6.78
CA THR A 173 28.30 10.77 -5.59
C THR A 173 26.77 10.90 -5.40
N SER A 174 26.01 10.99 -6.50
CA SER A 174 24.55 11.19 -6.46
C SER A 174 23.85 10.68 -7.72
N ASP A 175 24.49 9.77 -8.46
CA ASP A 175 23.95 9.25 -9.71
C ASP A 175 23.29 7.88 -9.47
N TYR A 176 22.30 7.58 -10.29
CA TYR A 176 21.52 6.35 -10.17
C TYR A 176 21.32 5.66 -11.52
N ALA A 177 21.29 4.33 -11.50
CA ALA A 177 21.02 3.49 -12.67
C ALA A 177 19.67 3.89 -13.29
N TYR A 178 19.61 3.92 -14.62
CA TYR A 178 18.40 4.30 -15.35
C TYR A 178 17.19 3.44 -14.93
N ALA A 179 17.36 2.12 -14.97
CA ALA A 179 16.32 1.16 -14.63
C ALA A 179 16.86 0.06 -13.72
N ALA A 180 16.11 -0.29 -12.67
CA ALA A 180 16.50 -1.29 -11.69
C ALA A 180 15.33 -2.20 -11.33
N GLY A 181 15.55 -3.53 -11.39
CA GLY A 181 14.51 -4.52 -11.10
C GLY A 181 15.03 -5.71 -10.32
N GLY A 182 14.28 -6.24 -9.36
CA GLY A 182 14.70 -7.46 -8.64
C GLY A 182 14.89 -8.68 -9.54
N PHE A 183 14.17 -8.77 -10.66
CA PHE A 183 14.42 -9.74 -11.73
C PHE A 183 15.23 -9.13 -12.87
N ALA A 184 14.71 -8.08 -13.52
CA ALA A 184 15.37 -7.43 -14.65
C ALA A 184 15.27 -5.90 -14.62
N GLY A 185 16.34 -5.20 -14.97
CA GLY A 185 16.34 -3.73 -15.01
C GLY A 185 15.46 -3.19 -16.13
N ASN A 186 15.81 -3.51 -17.37
CA ASN A 186 15.11 -3.03 -18.55
C ASN A 186 14.64 -4.20 -19.43
N VAL A 187 13.38 -4.20 -19.83
CA VAL A 187 12.78 -5.25 -20.67
C VAL A 187 11.94 -4.60 -21.76
N ASN A 188 12.36 -4.75 -23.02
CA ASN A 188 11.58 -4.27 -24.15
C ASN A 188 11.23 -5.45 -25.05
N GLY A 189 10.01 -5.47 -25.60
CA GLY A 189 9.51 -6.49 -26.54
C GLY A 189 10.00 -7.92 -26.28
N ALA A 190 9.68 -8.45 -25.10
CA ALA A 190 10.09 -9.77 -24.66
C ALA A 190 8.96 -10.51 -23.95
N VAL A 191 9.02 -11.84 -23.96
CA VAL A 191 8.09 -12.70 -23.23
C VAL A 191 8.79 -13.35 -22.04
N LEU A 192 8.34 -12.99 -20.85
CA LEU A 192 8.81 -13.53 -19.59
C LEU A 192 7.71 -14.42 -19.01
N GLY A 193 7.99 -15.72 -18.85
CA GLY A 193 7.04 -16.72 -18.38
C GLY A 193 6.26 -17.38 -19.52
N ASN A 194 5.14 -18.00 -19.21
CA ASN A 194 4.33 -18.75 -20.19
C ASN A 194 2.84 -18.62 -19.87
N ILE A 195 2.07 -18.11 -20.84
CA ILE A 195 0.61 -17.92 -20.73
C ILE A 195 -0.17 -19.23 -20.60
N ASN A 196 0.37 -20.34 -21.10
CA ASN A 196 -0.32 -21.63 -21.08
C ASN A 196 -0.22 -22.36 -19.74
N ASP A 197 0.57 -21.84 -18.81
CA ASP A 197 0.69 -22.40 -17.48
C ASP A 197 -0.52 -22.01 -16.63
N SER A 198 -0.84 -22.81 -15.61
CA SER A 198 -1.96 -22.49 -14.70
C SER A 198 -1.76 -21.13 -14.05
N VAL A 199 -2.85 -20.42 -13.75
CA VAL A 199 -2.82 -19.13 -13.01
C VAL A 199 -2.07 -19.25 -11.67
N GLU A 200 -2.07 -20.43 -11.05
CA GLU A 200 -1.34 -20.71 -9.80
C GLU A 200 0.14 -21.07 -9.99
N ALA A 201 0.62 -21.24 -11.22
CA ALA A 201 2.02 -21.56 -11.47
C ALA A 201 2.90 -20.34 -11.12
N VAL A 202 4.07 -20.59 -10.54
CA VAL A 202 5.14 -19.59 -10.41
C VAL A 202 6.26 -20.02 -11.34
N THR A 203 6.38 -19.33 -12.48
CA THR A 203 7.39 -19.67 -13.50
C THR A 203 8.62 -18.79 -13.36
N LEU A 204 8.46 -17.56 -12.85
CA LEU A 204 9.56 -16.65 -12.58
C LEU A 204 9.49 -16.21 -11.12
N SER A 205 10.59 -16.32 -10.39
CA SER A 205 10.62 -15.96 -8.97
C SER A 205 11.83 -15.13 -8.56
N VAL A 206 11.59 -14.17 -7.68
CA VAL A 206 12.60 -13.37 -6.99
C VAL A 206 12.35 -13.51 -5.50
N ASN A 207 13.23 -14.22 -4.80
CA ASN A 207 13.01 -14.63 -3.42
C ASN A 207 14.04 -13.97 -2.49
N ASN A 208 13.56 -13.46 -1.36
CA ASN A 208 14.36 -12.82 -0.31
C ASN A 208 15.05 -11.54 -0.81
N LEU A 209 14.29 -10.71 -1.55
CA LEU A 209 14.73 -9.41 -2.05
C LEU A 209 14.53 -8.35 -0.96
N GLN A 210 15.60 -7.67 -0.59
CA GLN A 210 15.57 -6.67 0.48
C GLN A 210 15.30 -5.28 -0.06
N SER A 211 16.04 -4.86 -1.08
CA SER A 211 15.83 -3.55 -1.68
C SER A 211 16.20 -3.47 -3.15
N VAL A 212 15.51 -2.53 -3.83
CA VAL A 212 15.81 -2.11 -5.20
C VAL A 212 15.94 -0.59 -5.19
N ILE A 213 17.12 -0.10 -5.56
CA ILE A 213 17.45 1.33 -5.58
C ILE A 213 17.82 1.68 -7.01
N GLY A 214 17.21 2.72 -7.57
CA GLY A 214 17.50 3.18 -8.92
C GLY A 214 17.09 4.63 -9.18
N GLY A 215 17.24 5.05 -10.43
CA GLY A 215 16.99 6.42 -10.87
C GLY A 215 15.55 6.61 -11.32
N GLU A 216 15.26 6.24 -12.57
CA GLU A 216 14.04 6.66 -13.27
C GLU A 216 12.91 5.63 -13.20
N HIS A 217 13.26 4.35 -13.28
CA HIS A 217 12.29 3.25 -13.30
C HIS A 217 12.75 2.12 -12.38
N VAL A 218 12.06 1.93 -11.25
CA VAL A 218 12.50 1.02 -10.19
C VAL A 218 11.38 0.08 -9.76
N GLY A 219 11.59 -1.24 -9.79
CA GLY A 219 10.58 -2.16 -9.29
C GLY A 219 11.09 -3.47 -8.72
N GLY A 220 10.25 -4.19 -7.98
CA GLY A 220 10.65 -5.45 -7.35
C GLY A 220 10.88 -6.60 -8.35
N PHE A 221 10.27 -6.56 -9.53
CA PHE A 221 10.49 -7.49 -10.63
C PHE A 221 11.17 -6.80 -11.81
N LEU A 222 10.51 -5.81 -12.43
CA LEU A 222 11.06 -5.01 -13.54
C LEU A 222 11.33 -3.57 -13.13
N GLY A 223 12.42 -2.97 -13.60
CA GLY A 223 12.55 -1.52 -13.60
C GLY A 223 11.62 -0.90 -14.63
N LEU A 224 11.93 -1.13 -15.92
CA LEU A 224 11.14 -0.68 -17.07
C LEU A 224 10.70 -1.89 -17.91
N GLY A 225 9.41 -1.96 -18.23
CA GLY A 225 8.85 -2.79 -19.29
C GLY A 225 8.28 -1.90 -20.39
N ASP A 226 8.83 -1.95 -21.60
CA ASP A 226 8.36 -1.13 -22.74
C ASP A 226 8.14 -1.99 -23.99
N VAL A 227 7.54 -1.42 -25.04
CA VAL A 227 7.58 -2.01 -26.38
C VAL A 227 8.98 -1.84 -26.99
N ALA A 228 9.35 -2.72 -27.91
CA ALA A 228 10.60 -2.53 -28.63
C ALA A 228 10.47 -1.43 -29.68
N SER A 229 11.39 -0.47 -29.66
CA SER A 229 11.51 0.52 -30.72
C SER A 229 12.10 -0.11 -31.99
N VAL A 230 11.39 0.01 -33.13
CA VAL A 230 11.93 -0.35 -34.45
C VAL A 230 12.95 0.71 -34.85
N ALA A 231 14.22 0.49 -34.54
CA ALA A 231 15.30 1.35 -35.01
C ALA A 231 15.48 1.14 -36.52
N GLN A 232 15.16 2.16 -37.33
CA GLN A 232 15.47 2.33 -38.76
C GLN A 232 16.11 1.10 -39.41
N VAL A 233 15.26 0.24 -39.99
CA VAL A 233 15.73 -0.87 -40.81
C VAL A 233 16.32 -0.26 -42.10
N GLY A 234 17.64 -0.02 -42.07
CA GLY A 234 18.42 0.52 -43.18
C GLY A 234 18.60 2.03 -43.11
N GLU A 235 19.78 2.53 -43.51
CA GLU A 235 20.09 3.97 -43.63
C GLU A 235 19.13 4.74 -44.59
N THR A 236 18.20 4.04 -45.25
CA THR A 236 17.36 4.57 -46.34
C THR A 236 15.86 4.35 -46.20
N THR A 237 15.37 3.62 -45.19
CA THR A 237 13.92 3.34 -45.02
C THR A 237 13.47 3.57 -43.58
N GLU A 238 12.68 4.62 -43.37
CA GLU A 238 12.09 5.01 -42.08
C GLU A 238 10.88 4.12 -41.71
N THR A 239 11.00 2.79 -41.74
CA THR A 239 9.88 1.92 -41.31
C THR A 239 9.79 1.90 -39.79
N THR A 240 8.75 2.52 -39.23
CA THR A 240 8.46 2.63 -37.79
C THR A 240 7.46 1.56 -37.32
N ILE A 241 7.29 1.39 -36.00
CA ILE A 241 6.21 0.55 -35.43
C ILE A 241 4.83 1.01 -35.94
N LEU A 242 4.71 2.31 -36.20
CA LEU A 242 3.53 2.91 -36.80
C LEU A 242 3.30 2.47 -38.25
N ASP A 243 4.36 2.25 -39.03
CA ASP A 243 4.22 1.72 -40.39
C ASP A 243 3.81 0.24 -40.40
N LEU A 244 4.15 -0.52 -39.35
CA LEU A 244 3.62 -1.88 -39.15
C LEU A 244 2.14 -1.86 -38.79
N ILE A 245 1.70 -0.93 -37.92
CA ILE A 245 0.27 -0.71 -37.62
C ILE A 245 -0.49 -0.36 -38.91
N LYS A 246 0.06 0.51 -39.76
CA LYS A 246 -0.51 0.86 -41.08
C LYS A 246 -0.57 -0.30 -42.06
N LEU A 247 0.13 -1.41 -41.83
CA LEU A 247 0.06 -2.63 -42.66
C LEU A 247 -1.04 -3.60 -42.19
N GLY A 248 -1.62 -3.39 -41.00
CA GLY A 248 -2.82 -4.09 -40.53
C GLY A 248 -2.60 -5.41 -39.79
N ASP A 249 -1.36 -5.74 -39.43
CA ASP A 249 -1.02 -7.00 -38.76
C ASP A 249 -0.81 -6.80 -37.24
N ILE A 250 -1.85 -7.07 -36.44
CA ILE A 250 -1.82 -6.93 -34.97
C ILE A 250 -0.97 -8.00 -34.31
N ASP A 251 -0.89 -9.21 -34.91
CA ASP A 251 -0.04 -10.30 -34.42
C ASP A 251 1.43 -9.87 -34.43
N LEU A 252 1.80 -9.00 -35.38
CA LEU A 252 3.14 -8.43 -35.47
C LEU A 252 3.44 -7.42 -34.36
N LEU A 253 2.47 -6.63 -33.97
CA LEU A 253 2.64 -5.63 -32.91
C LEU A 253 2.74 -6.29 -31.53
N ASP A 254 2.03 -7.39 -31.37
CA ASP A 254 2.09 -8.22 -30.18
C ASP A 254 3.50 -8.78 -29.94
N ALA A 255 4.22 -9.11 -31.02
CA ALA A 255 5.62 -9.54 -30.96
C ALA A 255 6.58 -8.47 -30.42
N PHE A 256 6.17 -7.21 -30.33
CA PHE A 256 6.96 -6.12 -29.75
C PHE A 256 6.50 -5.70 -28.35
N ARG A 257 5.39 -6.26 -27.84
CA ARG A 257 4.91 -6.02 -26.48
C ARG A 257 5.75 -6.79 -25.48
N THR A 258 6.03 -6.15 -24.34
CA THR A 258 6.58 -6.87 -23.19
C THR A 258 5.46 -7.58 -22.45
N TYR A 259 5.63 -8.88 -22.27
CA TYR A 259 4.73 -9.76 -21.57
C TYR A 259 5.38 -10.39 -20.35
N VAL A 260 4.71 -10.33 -19.20
CA VAL A 260 5.11 -11.03 -17.98
C VAL A 260 3.95 -11.92 -17.52
N TYR A 261 4.23 -13.20 -17.40
CA TYR A 261 3.29 -14.20 -16.92
C TYR A 261 3.84 -14.89 -15.67
N ASN A 262 3.01 -15.06 -14.65
CA ASN A 262 3.33 -15.94 -13.51
C ASN A 262 4.63 -15.55 -12.79
N GLY A 263 4.87 -14.25 -12.65
CA GLY A 263 6.00 -13.69 -11.92
C GLY A 263 5.68 -13.51 -10.43
N LYS A 264 6.61 -13.88 -9.57
CA LYS A 264 6.49 -13.72 -8.11
C LYS A 264 7.72 -13.01 -7.53
N VAL A 265 7.48 -12.00 -6.70
CA VAL A 265 8.50 -11.35 -5.87
C VAL A 265 8.14 -11.56 -4.40
N THR A 266 9.12 -11.94 -3.58
CA THR A 266 8.95 -12.07 -2.13
C THR A 266 10.04 -11.28 -1.41
N GLY A 267 9.61 -10.29 -0.62
CA GLY A 267 10.49 -9.44 0.19
C GLY A 267 11.25 -10.21 1.28
N ALA A 268 12.37 -9.66 1.72
CA ALA A 268 13.19 -10.19 2.82
C ALA A 268 12.51 -10.07 4.19
N LYS A 269 13.16 -10.51 5.26
CA LYS A 269 12.57 -10.56 6.62
C LYS A 269 11.94 -9.24 7.09
N ASN A 270 12.61 -8.10 6.87
CA ASN A 270 12.11 -6.76 7.20
C ASN A 270 11.30 -6.12 6.06
N GLY A 271 10.81 -6.96 5.13
CA GLY A 271 10.08 -6.60 3.93
C GLY A 271 10.92 -5.93 2.83
N LEU A 272 10.29 -5.75 1.67
CA LEU A 272 10.89 -5.18 0.46
C LEU A 272 10.82 -3.66 0.45
N ASN A 273 11.96 -3.00 0.22
CA ASN A 273 12.07 -1.54 0.10
C ASN A 273 12.44 -1.14 -1.34
N ILE A 274 11.67 -0.25 -1.96
CA ILE A 274 11.92 0.18 -3.36
C ILE A 274 12.01 1.70 -3.40
N SER A 275 13.05 2.25 -4.04
CA SER A 275 13.23 3.69 -4.13
C SER A 275 13.79 4.20 -5.47
N ALA A 276 13.12 5.22 -6.02
CA ALA A 276 13.51 5.94 -7.24
C ALA A 276 13.99 7.36 -6.93
N HIS A 277 15.10 7.79 -7.55
CA HIS A 277 15.84 9.01 -7.17
C HIS A 277 16.17 9.96 -8.32
N THR A 278 15.71 9.70 -9.54
CA THR A 278 15.97 10.57 -10.70
C THR A 278 14.68 10.86 -11.44
N GLU A 279 14.32 12.13 -11.54
CA GLU A 279 13.23 12.57 -12.39
C GLU A 279 13.73 13.11 -13.73
N ASN A 280 12.99 12.80 -14.79
CA ASN A 280 13.08 13.46 -16.08
C ASN A 280 11.68 13.73 -16.61
N LYS A 281 11.56 14.76 -17.44
CA LYS A 281 10.33 15.07 -18.16
C LYS A 281 10.32 14.35 -19.51
N ILE A 282 9.26 13.60 -19.79
CA ILE A 282 9.01 12.92 -21.06
C ILE A 282 7.78 13.53 -21.74
N GLY A 283 7.82 13.67 -23.07
CA GLY A 283 6.72 14.20 -23.88
C GLY A 283 6.82 15.71 -24.17
N ASP A 284 5.78 16.28 -24.78
CA ASP A 284 5.75 17.65 -25.26
C ASP A 284 4.75 18.53 -24.48
N SER A 285 4.42 19.73 -25.00
CA SER A 285 3.49 20.66 -24.35
C SER A 285 2.04 20.16 -24.25
N THR A 286 1.68 19.08 -24.96
CA THR A 286 0.32 18.53 -25.04
C THR A 286 0.14 17.22 -24.28
N SER A 287 1.22 16.44 -24.08
CA SER A 287 1.22 15.23 -23.25
C SER A 287 2.57 15.12 -22.54
N THR A 288 2.63 15.55 -21.28
CA THR A 288 3.83 15.48 -20.44
C THR A 288 3.64 14.41 -19.36
N VAL A 289 4.62 13.52 -19.20
CA VAL A 289 4.75 12.60 -18.05
C VAL A 289 6.14 12.73 -17.43
N TYR A 290 6.31 12.28 -16.20
CA TYR A 290 7.58 12.35 -15.48
C TYR A 290 8.11 10.95 -15.12
N THR A 291 9.43 10.83 -14.94
CA THR A 291 10.10 9.62 -14.42
C THR A 291 10.54 9.82 -12.97
N GLY A 292 11.20 8.82 -12.38
CA GLY A 292 11.39 8.73 -10.93
C GLY A 292 10.26 7.91 -10.33
N ASN A 293 9.94 6.80 -11.01
CA ASN A 293 8.78 5.96 -10.81
C ASN A 293 9.20 4.70 -10.07
N ALA A 294 8.42 4.30 -9.07
CA ALA A 294 8.68 3.12 -8.26
C ALA A 294 7.42 2.26 -8.12
N GLY A 295 7.56 0.93 -8.23
CA GLY A 295 6.47 0.04 -7.88
C GLY A 295 6.87 -1.35 -7.40
N GLY A 296 6.05 -1.96 -6.55
CA GLY A 296 6.34 -3.23 -5.89
C GLY A 296 6.74 -4.35 -6.86
N PHE A 297 6.14 -4.37 -8.05
CA PHE A 297 6.47 -5.31 -9.13
C PHE A 297 7.18 -4.62 -10.30
N ALA A 298 6.65 -3.50 -10.82
CA ALA A 298 7.30 -2.76 -11.91
C ALA A 298 7.42 -1.25 -11.62
N GLY A 299 8.56 -0.65 -11.96
CA GLY A 299 8.70 0.81 -11.91
C GLY A 299 7.85 1.50 -12.97
N SER A 300 7.95 1.04 -14.21
CA SER A 300 7.10 1.49 -15.30
C SER A 300 6.77 0.37 -16.28
N LEU A 301 5.52 0.34 -16.73
CA LEU A 301 5.00 -0.57 -17.73
C LEU A 301 4.36 0.27 -18.84
N LEU A 302 4.98 0.28 -20.02
CA LEU A 302 4.62 1.10 -21.17
C LEU A 302 4.25 0.19 -22.34
N ASN A 303 2.97 0.22 -22.73
CA ASN A 303 2.36 -0.74 -23.66
C ASN A 303 2.76 -2.19 -23.38
N GLY A 304 2.86 -2.57 -22.12
CA GLY A 304 3.18 -3.94 -21.68
C GLY A 304 1.94 -4.67 -21.18
N SER A 305 2.11 -5.94 -20.80
CA SER A 305 1.08 -6.71 -20.11
C SER A 305 1.69 -7.60 -19.02
N ILE A 306 1.14 -7.51 -17.82
CA ILE A 306 1.51 -8.36 -16.67
C ILE A 306 0.27 -9.16 -16.27
N LYS A 307 0.38 -10.48 -16.23
CA LYS A 307 -0.73 -11.36 -15.88
C LYS A 307 -0.32 -12.38 -14.81
N ASN A 308 -1.28 -12.72 -13.94
CA ASN A 308 -1.15 -13.78 -12.92
C ASN A 308 0.11 -13.61 -12.05
N SER A 309 0.46 -12.37 -11.70
CA SER A 309 1.74 -12.04 -11.05
C SER A 309 1.52 -11.39 -9.69
N ARG A 310 2.48 -11.56 -8.78
CA ARG A 310 2.35 -11.05 -7.41
C ARG A 310 3.65 -10.57 -6.81
N VAL A 311 3.55 -9.58 -5.94
CA VAL A 311 4.62 -9.16 -5.02
C VAL A 311 4.09 -9.28 -3.60
N GLU A 312 4.89 -9.89 -2.73
CA GLU A 312 4.52 -10.21 -1.35
C GLU A 312 5.58 -9.65 -0.39
N ASN A 313 5.15 -9.36 0.84
CA ASN A 313 6.01 -8.88 1.93
C ASN A 313 6.67 -7.55 1.58
N ILE A 314 5.89 -6.62 1.01
CA ILE A 314 6.33 -5.23 0.76
C ILE A 314 6.46 -4.51 2.10
N ASN A 315 7.53 -3.74 2.28
CA ASN A 315 7.66 -2.81 3.39
C ASN A 315 7.34 -1.38 2.99
N SER A 316 8.09 -0.84 2.02
CA SER A 316 7.94 0.55 1.60
C SER A 316 8.30 0.78 0.13
N ILE A 317 7.54 1.67 -0.52
CA ILE A 317 7.80 2.12 -1.89
C ILE A 317 7.88 3.64 -1.87
N LYS A 318 9.01 4.19 -2.33
CA LYS A 318 9.29 5.63 -2.36
C LYS A 318 9.63 6.08 -3.78
N ALA A 319 8.88 7.03 -4.32
CA ALA A 319 9.10 7.60 -5.65
C ALA A 319 9.19 9.12 -5.60
N LEU A 320 9.76 9.73 -6.64
CA LEU A 320 9.67 11.17 -6.84
C LEU A 320 8.32 11.55 -7.44
N ASN A 321 7.95 10.87 -8.53
CA ASN A 321 6.74 11.17 -9.30
C ASN A 321 5.69 10.08 -9.13
N TYR A 322 5.86 8.88 -9.69
CA TYR A 322 4.77 7.88 -9.67
C TYR A 322 5.11 6.67 -8.78
N ALA A 323 4.40 6.54 -7.65
CA ALA A 323 4.56 5.44 -6.70
C ALA A 323 3.33 4.50 -6.72
N GLY A 324 3.53 3.21 -6.94
CA GLY A 324 2.45 2.22 -6.93
C GLY A 324 2.80 0.97 -6.15
N GLY A 325 1.90 0.44 -5.31
CA GLY A 325 2.18 -0.82 -4.59
C GLY A 325 2.49 -2.01 -5.51
N PHE A 326 2.00 -1.99 -6.75
CA PHE A 326 2.34 -2.93 -7.81
C PHE A 326 3.14 -2.27 -8.95
N ILE A 327 2.60 -1.21 -9.58
CA ILE A 327 3.24 -0.53 -10.72
C ILE A 327 3.30 0.98 -10.50
N GLY A 328 4.48 1.59 -10.60
CA GLY A 328 4.61 3.05 -10.47
C GLY A 328 3.86 3.80 -11.57
N HIS A 329 4.28 3.59 -12.82
CA HIS A 329 3.64 4.16 -14.00
C HIS A 329 3.15 3.08 -14.95
N MET A 330 1.87 3.08 -15.26
CA MET A 330 1.26 2.14 -16.19
C MET A 330 0.63 2.93 -17.32
N GLY A 331 1.13 2.80 -18.54
CA GLY A 331 0.51 3.52 -19.65
C GLY A 331 1.10 3.32 -21.03
N LYS A 332 1.10 4.37 -21.84
CA LYS A 332 1.57 4.37 -23.22
C LYS A 332 3.08 4.61 -23.33
N SER A 333 3.68 4.00 -24.33
CA SER A 333 5.08 4.16 -24.70
C SER A 333 5.29 5.44 -25.47
N GLY A 334 6.38 6.15 -25.17
CA GLY A 334 6.83 7.30 -25.96
C GLY A 334 7.24 6.93 -27.39
N THR A 335 7.46 5.63 -27.69
CA THR A 335 7.68 5.14 -29.06
C THR A 335 6.41 5.23 -29.92
N ILE A 336 5.23 5.29 -29.28
CA ILE A 336 3.93 5.28 -29.95
C ILE A 336 3.29 6.66 -29.84
N ASP A 337 3.43 7.46 -30.89
CA ASP A 337 2.78 8.77 -30.97
C ASP A 337 1.37 8.65 -31.55
N ILE A 338 0.37 8.54 -30.67
CA ILE A 338 -1.07 8.45 -31.01
C ILE A 338 -1.54 9.68 -31.83
N ASP A 339 -0.96 10.86 -31.58
CA ASP A 339 -1.38 12.09 -32.24
C ASP A 339 -1.05 12.10 -33.73
N SER A 340 0.00 11.37 -34.12
CA SER A 340 0.40 11.19 -35.52
C SER A 340 -0.48 10.19 -36.30
N ILE A 341 -1.26 9.37 -35.59
CA ILE A 341 -2.11 8.31 -36.16
C ILE A 341 -3.47 8.86 -36.61
N GLY A 342 -3.95 9.92 -35.95
CA GLY A 342 -5.27 10.52 -36.19
C GLY A 342 -5.40 11.32 -37.50
N THR A 343 -4.31 11.73 -38.14
CA THR A 343 -4.37 12.71 -39.24
C THR A 343 -4.50 12.13 -40.65
N GLU A 344 -4.25 10.84 -40.89
CA GLU A 344 -4.38 10.19 -42.21
C GLU A 344 -4.56 8.67 -42.07
N VAL A 345 -5.60 8.07 -42.69
CA VAL A 345 -5.85 6.64 -43.13
C VAL A 345 -5.34 5.44 -42.25
N GLY A 346 -4.52 5.65 -41.23
CA GLY A 346 -3.70 4.67 -40.56
C GLY A 346 -4.46 3.83 -39.54
N LEU A 347 -5.45 4.41 -38.87
CA LEU A 347 -6.32 3.66 -37.96
C LEU A 347 -7.19 2.63 -38.70
N LEU A 348 -7.58 2.89 -39.97
CA LEU A 348 -8.40 1.97 -40.79
C LEU A 348 -7.63 0.84 -41.45
N ASN A 349 -6.30 0.94 -41.47
CA ASN A 349 -5.50 -0.16 -41.96
C ASN A 349 -5.33 -1.27 -40.92
N GLY A 350 -5.48 -0.97 -39.63
CA GLY A 350 -5.47 -1.93 -38.53
C GLY A 350 -6.63 -2.92 -38.59
N THR A 351 -6.37 -4.17 -38.19
CA THR A 351 -7.41 -5.16 -37.86
C THR A 351 -8.01 -4.83 -36.47
N ALA A 352 -8.93 -5.65 -35.94
CA ALA A 352 -9.54 -5.39 -34.64
C ALA A 352 -8.50 -5.44 -33.50
N GLY A 353 -8.18 -4.31 -32.83
CA GLY A 353 -7.36 -4.27 -31.61
C GLY A 353 -6.50 -3.01 -31.41
N VAL A 354 -6.53 -2.03 -32.31
CA VAL A 354 -5.61 -0.88 -32.31
C VAL A 354 -5.73 0.01 -31.06
N LEU A 355 -6.91 0.09 -30.43
CA LEU A 355 -7.05 0.88 -29.20
C LEU A 355 -6.57 0.14 -27.94
N ASP A 356 -6.81 -1.17 -27.83
CA ASP A 356 -6.25 -2.01 -26.76
C ASP A 356 -4.72 -2.06 -26.79
N VAL A 357 -4.15 -1.79 -27.96
CA VAL A 357 -2.71 -1.68 -28.15
C VAL A 357 -2.13 -0.49 -27.37
N PHE A 358 -2.84 0.64 -27.27
CA PHE A 358 -2.26 1.92 -26.80
C PHE A 358 -2.15 2.05 -25.27
N GLY A 359 -2.71 1.12 -24.49
CA GLY A 359 -2.55 1.02 -23.05
C GLY A 359 -1.66 -0.12 -22.58
N SER A 360 -1.36 -0.12 -21.28
CA SER A 360 -0.77 -1.25 -20.56
C SER A 360 -1.85 -2.06 -19.84
N HIS A 361 -1.59 -3.35 -19.61
CA HIS A 361 -2.56 -4.30 -19.05
C HIS A 361 -2.04 -4.99 -17.79
N ALA A 362 -2.87 -5.11 -16.78
CA ALA A 362 -2.61 -5.87 -15.56
C ALA A 362 -3.83 -6.74 -15.23
N ASP A 363 -3.66 -8.07 -15.28
CA ASP A 363 -4.75 -9.02 -15.06
C ASP A 363 -4.38 -10.00 -13.96
N ASN A 364 -5.28 -10.27 -13.00
CA ASN A 364 -5.08 -11.24 -11.91
C ASN A 364 -3.78 -10.99 -11.11
N CYS A 365 -3.52 -9.75 -10.72
CA CYS A 365 -2.27 -9.36 -10.06
C CYS A 365 -2.45 -8.95 -8.59
N TYR A 366 -1.42 -9.14 -7.76
CA TYR A 366 -1.50 -8.95 -6.32
C TYR A 366 -0.32 -8.15 -5.76
N ALA A 367 -0.60 -7.16 -4.91
CA ALA A 367 0.39 -6.48 -4.08
C ALA A 367 0.05 -6.69 -2.60
N GLU A 368 0.93 -7.36 -1.87
CA GLU A 368 0.68 -7.76 -0.47
C GLU A 368 1.80 -7.24 0.44
N GLY A 369 1.40 -6.52 1.50
CA GLY A 369 2.30 -6.01 2.54
C GLY A 369 2.80 -7.07 3.51
N MET A 370 3.52 -6.62 4.53
CA MET A 370 3.92 -7.46 5.65
C MET A 370 2.69 -7.76 6.52
N THR A 371 2.51 -9.01 6.96
CA THR A 371 1.44 -9.34 7.92
C THR A 371 1.57 -8.50 9.19
N ASN A 372 0.46 -7.93 9.65
CA ASN A 372 0.33 -7.07 10.84
C ASN A 372 1.04 -5.71 10.78
N ASN A 373 2.07 -5.53 9.96
CA ASN A 373 2.77 -4.25 9.80
C ASN A 373 2.38 -3.52 8.50
N GLY A 374 1.73 -4.20 7.58
CA GLY A 374 1.36 -3.69 6.27
C GLY A 374 2.52 -3.11 5.46
N PHE A 375 2.19 -2.22 4.52
CA PHE A 375 3.19 -1.50 3.71
C PHE A 375 2.78 -0.06 3.40
N THR A 376 3.77 0.76 3.11
CA THR A 376 3.57 2.18 2.77
C THR A 376 3.97 2.49 1.32
N VAL A 377 3.20 3.37 0.67
CA VAL A 377 3.49 3.89 -0.68
C VAL A 377 3.58 5.41 -0.62
N LYS A 378 4.71 5.98 -1.03
CA LYS A 378 4.96 7.42 -0.91
C LYS A 378 5.53 8.02 -2.19
N SER A 379 4.93 9.12 -2.64
CA SER A 379 5.48 9.97 -3.70
C SER A 379 5.75 11.38 -3.19
N SER A 380 6.98 11.88 -3.33
CA SER A 380 7.37 13.18 -2.78
C SER A 380 8.56 13.80 -3.49
N ASN A 381 8.68 15.12 -3.43
CA ASN A 381 9.77 15.91 -4.03
C ASN A 381 9.86 15.88 -5.57
N GLY A 382 8.97 15.17 -6.26
CA GLY A 382 8.84 15.24 -7.72
C GLY A 382 7.94 16.38 -8.18
N THR A 383 7.95 16.61 -9.49
CA THR A 383 7.10 17.62 -10.13
C THR A 383 5.62 17.22 -10.18
N ASP A 384 5.34 15.92 -10.37
CA ASP A 384 4.01 15.32 -10.53
C ASP A 384 3.89 14.11 -9.60
N SER A 385 3.93 14.36 -8.29
CA SER A 385 3.86 13.32 -7.27
C SER A 385 2.46 12.69 -7.19
N LEU A 386 2.34 11.44 -7.65
CA LEU A 386 1.13 10.62 -7.63
C LEU A 386 1.43 9.30 -6.92
N ALA A 387 0.57 8.90 -5.98
CA ALA A 387 0.73 7.65 -5.24
C ALA A 387 -0.56 6.82 -5.26
N GLY A 388 -0.44 5.51 -5.46
CA GLY A 388 -1.54 4.55 -5.40
C GLY A 388 -1.16 3.24 -4.72
N GLY A 389 -2.06 2.60 -3.97
CA GLY A 389 -1.76 1.30 -3.35
C GLY A 389 -1.53 0.17 -4.37
N PHE A 390 -2.00 0.30 -5.61
CA PHE A 390 -1.69 -0.60 -6.73
C PHE A 390 -0.92 0.12 -7.84
N VAL A 391 -1.49 1.20 -8.42
CA VAL A 391 -0.87 1.97 -9.52
C VAL A 391 -0.72 3.45 -9.15
N GLY A 392 0.47 4.02 -9.35
CA GLY A 392 0.67 5.47 -9.14
C GLY A 392 -0.05 6.31 -10.20
N ASN A 393 0.44 6.25 -11.43
CA ASN A 393 -0.16 6.92 -12.59
C ASN A 393 -0.66 5.89 -13.62
N GLY A 394 -1.98 5.77 -13.75
CA GLY A 394 -2.64 4.95 -14.76
C GLY A 394 -2.99 5.79 -15.99
N ASP A 395 -2.12 5.76 -17.00
CA ASP A 395 -2.31 6.48 -18.26
C ASP A 395 -2.86 5.53 -19.33
N LEU A 396 -4.18 5.54 -19.58
CA LEU A 396 -4.87 4.56 -20.44
C LEU A 396 -4.67 3.10 -19.96
N ALA A 397 -4.53 2.91 -18.65
CA ALA A 397 -4.28 1.59 -18.06
C ALA A 397 -5.54 0.70 -18.11
N LYS A 398 -5.35 -0.60 -18.32
CA LYS A 398 -6.39 -1.63 -18.20
C LYS A 398 -6.05 -2.55 -17.05
N ILE A 399 -6.85 -2.52 -15.99
CA ILE A 399 -6.62 -3.27 -14.75
C ILE A 399 -7.86 -4.11 -14.48
N ASP A 400 -7.70 -5.42 -14.40
CA ASP A 400 -8.79 -6.34 -14.11
C ASP A 400 -8.39 -7.37 -13.05
N ASN A 401 -9.29 -7.61 -12.10
CA ASN A 401 -9.14 -8.61 -11.04
C ASN A 401 -7.81 -8.49 -10.29
N CYS A 402 -7.45 -7.27 -9.89
CA CYS A 402 -6.20 -6.97 -9.22
C CYS A 402 -6.44 -6.54 -7.77
N HIS A 403 -5.56 -6.97 -6.85
CA HIS A 403 -5.82 -6.84 -5.43
C HIS A 403 -4.62 -6.28 -4.65
N VAL A 404 -4.89 -5.39 -3.72
CA VAL A 404 -3.94 -4.88 -2.72
C VAL A 404 -4.37 -5.39 -1.35
N ARG A 405 -3.43 -5.92 -0.56
CA ARG A 405 -3.69 -6.41 0.80
C ARG A 405 -2.63 -5.97 1.78
N GLU A 406 -3.02 -5.87 3.05
CA GLU A 406 -2.16 -5.38 4.13
C GLU A 406 -1.62 -3.97 3.80
N LEU A 407 -2.43 -3.12 3.18
CA LEU A 407 -2.05 -1.72 2.98
C LEU A 407 -2.05 -1.00 4.32
N LYS A 408 -1.04 -0.17 4.58
CA LYS A 408 -0.98 0.66 5.80
C LYS A 408 -1.19 2.13 5.47
N GLN A 409 -0.53 2.62 4.42
CA GLN A 409 -0.59 4.05 4.09
C GLN A 409 -0.26 4.31 2.61
N VAL A 410 -0.97 5.27 2.00
CA VAL A 410 -0.60 5.88 0.72
C VAL A 410 -0.48 7.39 0.91
N ALA A 411 0.70 7.96 0.65
CA ALA A 411 0.97 9.38 0.85
C ALA A 411 1.56 10.04 -0.39
N SER A 412 1.13 11.27 -0.68
CA SER A 412 1.64 12.04 -1.81
C SER A 412 1.69 13.54 -1.55
N ASP A 413 2.75 14.18 -2.05
CA ASP A 413 2.86 15.64 -2.11
C ASP A 413 1.73 16.29 -2.93
N LEU A 414 1.15 15.59 -3.91
CA LEU A 414 -0.01 16.04 -4.69
C LEU A 414 -1.18 15.07 -4.55
N THR A 415 -1.26 14.00 -5.34
CA THR A 415 -2.46 13.15 -5.37
C THR A 415 -2.18 11.76 -4.83
N ALA A 416 -3.06 11.26 -3.95
CA ALA A 416 -2.98 9.94 -3.34
C ALA A 416 -4.31 9.19 -3.45
N GLY A 417 -4.27 7.92 -3.82
CA GLY A 417 -5.44 7.03 -3.85
C GLY A 417 -5.15 5.66 -3.23
N GLY A 418 -6.12 5.04 -2.55
CA GLY A 418 -5.88 3.72 -1.94
C GLY A 418 -5.53 2.62 -2.94
N PHE A 419 -6.03 2.68 -4.18
CA PHE A 419 -5.72 1.73 -5.25
C PHE A 419 -4.99 2.40 -6.42
N VAL A 420 -5.51 3.51 -6.97
CA VAL A 420 -4.85 4.29 -8.05
C VAL A 420 -4.69 5.75 -7.69
N GLY A 421 -3.49 6.31 -7.90
CA GLY A 421 -3.26 7.74 -7.69
C GLY A 421 -4.05 8.61 -8.67
N LYS A 422 -3.83 8.39 -9.97
CA LYS A 422 -4.53 9.11 -11.04
C LYS A 422 -4.90 8.20 -12.20
N THR A 423 -6.10 8.38 -12.75
CA THR A 423 -6.51 7.82 -14.04
C THR A 423 -6.34 8.84 -15.15
N SER A 424 -6.29 8.38 -16.40
CA SER A 424 -6.32 9.23 -17.57
C SER A 424 -7.29 8.72 -18.63
N PHE A 425 -7.53 9.61 -19.58
CA PHE A 425 -8.21 9.31 -20.81
C PHE A 425 -7.60 10.14 -21.94
N ALA A 426 -7.79 9.72 -23.19
CA ALA A 426 -7.30 10.44 -24.34
C ALA A 426 -8.43 10.59 -25.36
N TYR A 427 -8.97 11.81 -25.43
CA TYR A 427 -9.85 12.20 -26.52
C TYR A 427 -9.12 12.04 -27.85
N LEU A 428 -9.78 11.46 -28.86
CA LEU A 428 -9.29 11.42 -30.23
C LEU A 428 -9.35 12.80 -30.92
N ASP A 429 -9.28 13.90 -30.18
CA ASP A 429 -9.63 15.29 -30.60
C ASP A 429 -8.80 15.87 -31.75
N LYS A 430 -7.76 15.18 -32.24
CA LYS A 430 -7.05 15.52 -33.48
C LYS A 430 -7.66 14.87 -34.74
N ILE A 431 -8.66 14.02 -34.57
CA ILE A 431 -9.57 13.59 -35.62
C ILE A 431 -10.70 14.62 -35.58
N GLU A 432 -10.62 15.68 -36.40
CA GLU A 432 -11.72 16.64 -36.53
C GLU A 432 -13.04 15.87 -36.58
N ALA A 433 -14.09 16.32 -35.87
CA ALA A 433 -15.41 15.66 -35.84
C ALA A 433 -16.09 15.49 -37.23
N SER A 434 -15.38 15.87 -38.30
CA SER A 434 -15.67 15.71 -39.72
C SER A 434 -14.68 14.81 -40.48
N SER A 435 -13.79 14.07 -39.81
CA SER A 435 -12.86 13.19 -40.52
C SER A 435 -13.62 11.99 -41.10
N ASP A 436 -13.58 11.89 -42.42
CA ASP A 436 -14.14 10.78 -43.19
C ASP A 436 -13.46 9.43 -42.92
N SER A 437 -12.45 9.38 -42.03
CA SER A 437 -11.50 8.29 -41.87
C SER A 437 -11.66 7.44 -40.62
N LEU A 438 -12.55 7.74 -39.67
CA LEU A 438 -12.84 6.82 -38.54
C LEU A 438 -14.34 6.70 -38.29
N LEU A 439 -15.04 7.83 -38.30
CA LEU A 439 -16.48 7.89 -38.13
C LEU A 439 -17.22 7.21 -39.28
N ASN A 440 -16.88 7.49 -40.54
CA ASN A 440 -17.56 6.90 -41.70
C ASN A 440 -17.47 5.36 -41.74
N PRO A 441 -16.32 4.73 -41.48
CA PRO A 441 -16.22 3.27 -41.32
C PRO A 441 -17.17 2.72 -40.27
N ILE A 442 -17.18 3.30 -39.07
CA ILE A 442 -18.06 2.87 -37.98
C ILE A 442 -19.52 3.09 -38.33
N LEU A 443 -19.86 4.25 -38.89
CA LEU A 443 -21.21 4.57 -39.35
C LEU A 443 -21.64 3.61 -40.47
N THR A 444 -20.74 3.24 -41.37
CA THR A 444 -20.98 2.24 -42.42
C THR A 444 -21.27 0.88 -41.80
N VAL A 445 -20.51 0.46 -40.79
CA VAL A 445 -20.74 -0.79 -40.06
C VAL A 445 -22.07 -0.75 -39.31
N VAL A 446 -22.34 0.30 -38.54
CA VAL A 446 -23.59 0.49 -37.79
C VAL A 446 -24.79 0.48 -38.72
N ASN A 447 -24.76 1.26 -39.81
CA ASN A 447 -25.80 1.24 -40.82
C ASN A 447 -25.95 -0.14 -41.45
N LYS A 448 -24.84 -0.86 -41.68
CA LYS A 448 -24.90 -2.21 -42.22
C LYS A 448 -25.54 -3.20 -41.27
N LEU A 449 -25.30 -3.07 -39.96
CA LEU A 449 -26.00 -3.85 -38.95
C LEU A 449 -27.50 -3.46 -38.89
N LEU A 450 -27.84 -2.18 -39.03
CA LEU A 450 -29.22 -1.72 -39.10
C LEU A 450 -29.96 -2.28 -40.34
N ASP A 451 -29.32 -2.35 -41.52
CA ASP A 451 -29.89 -3.00 -42.72
C ASP A 451 -30.42 -4.39 -42.37
N TYR A 452 -29.65 -5.16 -41.59
CA TYR A 452 -30.02 -6.50 -41.17
C TYR A 452 -31.10 -6.51 -40.08
N LEU A 453 -31.06 -5.60 -39.11
CA LEU A 453 -32.06 -5.47 -38.04
C LEU A 453 -33.44 -5.03 -38.56
N TYR A 454 -33.50 -4.34 -39.69
CA TYR A 454 -34.76 -4.01 -40.37
C TYR A 454 -35.34 -5.21 -41.16
N ILE A 455 -34.57 -6.26 -41.42
CA ILE A 455 -35.03 -7.48 -42.10
C ILE A 455 -35.38 -8.54 -41.03
N ASP A 456 -36.64 -8.97 -40.95
CA ASP A 456 -37.17 -9.88 -39.91
C ASP A 456 -36.60 -11.34 -39.95
N ASN A 457 -35.28 -11.55 -40.08
CA ASN A 457 -34.67 -12.89 -40.19
C ASN A 457 -33.17 -12.93 -39.81
N LEU A 458 -32.86 -12.64 -38.53
CA LEU A 458 -31.49 -12.48 -38.03
C LEU A 458 -30.72 -13.81 -37.80
N GLU A 459 -31.41 -14.95 -37.71
CA GLU A 459 -30.85 -16.24 -37.28
C GLU A 459 -29.80 -16.88 -38.23
N ASN A 460 -29.34 -16.21 -39.29
CA ASN A 460 -28.36 -16.74 -40.24
C ASN A 460 -27.34 -15.71 -40.75
N ILE A 461 -27.07 -14.64 -39.99
CA ILE A 461 -26.06 -13.65 -40.38
C ILE A 461 -24.69 -14.19 -39.96
N GLY A 462 -23.83 -14.49 -40.94
CA GLY A 462 -22.46 -14.97 -40.74
C GLY A 462 -21.44 -13.86 -40.95
N LEU A 463 -20.47 -14.08 -41.84
CA LEU A 463 -19.52 -13.05 -42.27
C LEU A 463 -20.22 -12.02 -43.16
N ILE A 464 -20.14 -10.74 -42.79
CA ILE A 464 -20.58 -9.62 -43.62
C ILE A 464 -19.37 -8.97 -44.29
N GLU A 465 -19.53 -8.66 -45.58
CA GLU A 465 -18.56 -7.87 -46.34
C GLU A 465 -19.00 -6.41 -46.29
N ILE A 466 -18.11 -5.56 -45.78
CA ILE A 466 -18.35 -4.13 -45.66
C ILE A 466 -17.34 -3.40 -46.54
N ASP A 467 -17.86 -2.67 -47.53
CA ASP A 467 -17.06 -1.80 -48.39
C ASP A 467 -16.89 -0.45 -47.69
N VAL A 468 -15.70 -0.25 -47.12
CA VAL A 468 -15.29 1.00 -46.48
C VAL A 468 -14.45 1.76 -47.50
N PRO A 469 -14.52 3.10 -47.63
CA PRO A 469 -13.84 3.83 -48.71
C PRO A 469 -12.37 3.40 -48.93
N GLY A 470 -12.13 2.61 -49.98
CA GLY A 470 -10.81 2.11 -50.37
C GLY A 470 -10.41 0.71 -49.86
N LYS A 471 -11.25 0.00 -49.09
CA LYS A 471 -10.93 -1.33 -48.55
C LYS A 471 -12.18 -2.17 -48.24
N LEU A 472 -12.14 -3.45 -48.62
CA LEU A 472 -13.18 -4.43 -48.27
C LEU A 472 -12.84 -5.11 -46.94
N LEU A 473 -13.63 -4.88 -45.90
CA LEU A 473 -13.49 -5.54 -44.60
C LEU A 473 -14.45 -6.72 -44.52
N LYS A 474 -13.97 -7.88 -44.06
CA LYS A 474 -14.80 -9.04 -43.70
C LYS A 474 -14.91 -9.08 -42.20
N LEU A 475 -16.10 -8.82 -41.68
CA LEU A 475 -16.35 -8.85 -40.24
C LEU A 475 -17.33 -9.97 -39.90
N GLU A 476 -17.03 -10.70 -38.84
CA GLU A 476 -17.95 -11.68 -38.28
C GLU A 476 -19.01 -10.95 -37.45
N VAL A 477 -20.28 -11.22 -37.75
CA VAL A 477 -21.40 -10.68 -36.98
C VAL A 477 -21.97 -11.77 -36.12
N LEU A 478 -22.10 -11.47 -34.83
CA LEU A 478 -22.78 -12.33 -33.87
C LEU A 478 -24.18 -11.77 -33.62
N SER A 479 -25.19 -12.64 -33.65
CA SER A 479 -26.57 -12.30 -33.33
C SER A 479 -26.93 -12.91 -31.98
N ASP A 480 -27.43 -12.07 -31.07
CA ASP A 480 -28.03 -12.48 -29.81
C ASP A 480 -29.41 -11.80 -29.68
N GLY A 481 -30.47 -12.53 -30.05
CA GLY A 481 -31.81 -11.98 -30.20
C GLY A 481 -31.88 -10.89 -31.28
N ASP A 482 -32.44 -9.73 -30.92
CA ASP A 482 -32.56 -8.54 -31.78
C ASP A 482 -31.32 -7.62 -31.71
N VAL A 483 -30.19 -8.14 -31.24
CA VAL A 483 -28.92 -7.42 -31.16
C VAL A 483 -27.92 -8.05 -32.12
N LEU A 484 -27.27 -7.21 -32.93
CA LEU A 484 -26.13 -7.60 -33.74
C LEU A 484 -24.85 -7.00 -33.17
N SER A 485 -23.79 -7.80 -33.10
CA SER A 485 -22.48 -7.40 -32.59
C SER A 485 -21.40 -7.66 -33.63
N VAL A 486 -20.46 -6.74 -33.72
CA VAL A 486 -19.27 -6.84 -34.58
C VAL A 486 -18.10 -6.15 -33.91
N THR A 487 -16.89 -6.68 -34.06
CA THR A 487 -15.69 -5.99 -33.55
C THR A 487 -15.00 -5.26 -34.71
N LEU A 488 -14.83 -3.95 -34.60
CA LEU A 488 -14.13 -3.13 -35.57
C LEU A 488 -13.02 -2.33 -34.87
N LEU A 489 -11.78 -2.45 -35.35
CA LEU A 489 -10.60 -1.78 -34.76
C LEU A 489 -10.36 -2.10 -33.27
N GLY A 490 -10.93 -3.21 -32.77
CA GLY A 490 -10.80 -3.66 -31.37
C GLY A 490 -11.93 -3.18 -30.50
N LEU A 491 -12.81 -2.34 -31.05
CA LEU A 491 -14.00 -1.87 -30.38
C LEU A 491 -15.13 -2.85 -30.68
N PRO A 492 -15.71 -3.50 -29.66
CA PRO A 492 -16.99 -4.18 -29.83
C PRO A 492 -18.05 -3.13 -30.17
N ILE A 493 -18.73 -3.31 -31.29
CA ILE A 493 -19.86 -2.49 -31.71
C ILE A 493 -21.10 -3.37 -31.67
N THR A 494 -22.05 -3.04 -30.79
CA THR A 494 -23.36 -3.70 -30.78
C THR A 494 -24.42 -2.73 -31.26
N VAL A 495 -25.39 -3.23 -32.01
CA VAL A 495 -26.51 -2.44 -32.50
C VAL A 495 -27.78 -3.23 -32.28
N SER A 496 -28.79 -2.58 -31.73
CA SER A 496 -30.15 -3.10 -31.67
C SER A 496 -31.14 -2.04 -32.08
N LEU A 497 -32.31 -2.46 -32.55
CA LEU A 497 -33.32 -1.58 -33.13
C LEU A 497 -34.59 -1.61 -32.27
N VAL A 498 -35.06 -0.43 -31.85
CA VAL A 498 -36.36 -0.25 -31.21
C VAL A 498 -37.29 0.44 -32.20
N ARG A 499 -38.28 -0.29 -32.71
CA ARG A 499 -39.26 0.24 -33.65
C ARG A 499 -40.26 1.17 -32.96
N ALA A 500 -40.56 2.30 -33.59
CA ALA A 500 -41.55 3.26 -33.13
C ALA A 500 -42.94 2.61 -33.03
N SER A 501 -43.73 3.07 -32.05
CA SER A 501 -45.08 2.54 -31.80
C SER A 501 -46.18 3.27 -32.58
N ASP A 502 -45.86 4.42 -33.19
CA ASP A 502 -46.73 5.17 -34.09
C ASP A 502 -45.93 5.98 -35.15
N ASP A 503 -46.60 6.41 -36.22
CA ASP A 503 -45.99 7.13 -37.36
C ASP A 503 -45.45 8.54 -37.01
N SER A 504 -45.54 8.97 -35.74
CA SER A 504 -45.12 10.31 -35.29
C SER A 504 -43.76 10.33 -34.59
N THR A 505 -43.19 9.15 -34.32
CA THR A 505 -41.89 8.96 -33.69
C THR A 505 -40.96 8.17 -34.62
N SER A 506 -39.68 8.50 -34.65
CA SER A 506 -38.67 7.74 -35.42
C SER A 506 -38.27 6.48 -34.65
N ASP A 507 -37.84 5.43 -35.36
CA ASP A 507 -37.21 4.29 -34.73
C ASP A 507 -35.93 4.73 -33.99
N VAL A 508 -35.46 3.92 -33.04
CA VAL A 508 -34.26 4.23 -32.26
C VAL A 508 -33.25 3.09 -32.40
N ALA A 509 -32.07 3.42 -32.90
CA ALA A 509 -30.92 2.55 -32.89
C ALA A 509 -30.21 2.69 -31.53
N LYS A 510 -30.07 1.59 -30.83
CA LYS A 510 -29.29 1.49 -29.60
C LYS A 510 -27.94 0.91 -29.95
N ILE A 511 -26.92 1.77 -29.94
CA ILE A 511 -25.58 1.47 -30.43
C ILE A 511 -24.63 1.47 -29.24
N THR A 512 -23.91 0.38 -29.04
CA THR A 512 -22.77 0.33 -28.13
C THR A 512 -21.48 0.35 -28.93
N ILE A 513 -20.48 1.15 -28.54
CA ILE A 513 -19.12 1.18 -29.13
C ILE A 513 -18.13 1.10 -27.98
N GLY A 514 -17.41 -0.01 -27.86
CA GLY A 514 -16.65 -0.29 -26.65
C GLY A 514 -17.58 -0.37 -25.44
N ASP A 515 -17.37 0.52 -24.48
CA ASP A 515 -18.18 0.73 -23.27
C ASP A 515 -19.17 1.90 -23.42
N SER A 516 -19.21 2.56 -24.57
CA SER A 516 -20.13 3.67 -24.82
C SER A 516 -21.47 3.18 -25.29
N TYR A 517 -22.53 3.67 -24.69
CA TYR A 517 -23.90 3.48 -25.16
C TYR A 517 -24.46 4.78 -25.74
N ILE A 518 -25.09 4.70 -26.90
CA ILE A 518 -25.71 5.83 -27.59
C ILE A 518 -27.05 5.39 -28.17
N GLU A 519 -28.08 6.21 -27.97
CA GLU A 519 -29.38 6.06 -28.63
C GLU A 519 -29.51 7.11 -29.72
N ILE A 520 -29.80 6.69 -30.94
CA ILE A 520 -29.86 7.58 -32.10
C ILE A 520 -31.14 7.32 -32.89
N PRO A 521 -31.89 8.38 -33.25
CA PRO A 521 -32.98 8.27 -34.21
C PRO A 521 -32.52 7.61 -35.50
N CYS A 522 -33.26 6.60 -35.94
CA CYS A 522 -33.00 5.90 -37.20
C CYS A 522 -34.30 5.64 -37.96
N TYR A 523 -34.19 5.25 -39.22
CA TYR A 523 -35.34 5.05 -40.10
C TYR A 523 -35.13 3.91 -41.08
N GLU A 524 -36.22 3.22 -41.41
CA GLU A 524 -36.23 2.19 -42.46
C GLU A 524 -36.06 2.86 -43.84
N ASN A 525 -34.96 2.58 -44.51
CA ASN A 525 -34.77 2.99 -45.90
C ASN A 525 -35.20 1.85 -46.83
N ASN A 526 -36.18 2.12 -47.69
CA ASN A 526 -36.75 1.19 -48.67
C ASN A 526 -35.79 0.83 -49.83
N GLY A 527 -34.54 0.48 -49.55
CA GLY A 527 -33.58 -0.06 -50.53
C GLY A 527 -32.83 0.96 -51.40
N GLU A 528 -32.83 2.25 -51.07
CA GLU A 528 -31.90 3.23 -51.67
C GLU A 528 -30.84 3.64 -50.62
N ASP A 529 -29.58 3.34 -50.91
CA ASP A 529 -28.33 3.60 -50.15
C ASP A 529 -28.46 3.68 -48.61
N GLY A 530 -28.58 2.51 -47.97
CA GLY A 530 -28.02 2.07 -46.67
C GLY A 530 -27.65 3.07 -45.57
N ASN A 531 -28.31 4.22 -45.44
CA ASN A 531 -27.96 5.27 -44.48
C ASN A 531 -29.15 5.53 -43.54
N HIS A 532 -29.29 4.67 -42.53
CA HIS A 532 -30.38 4.66 -41.55
C HIS A 532 -30.28 5.79 -40.52
N ILE A 533 -29.11 6.41 -40.38
CA ILE A 533 -28.82 7.46 -39.41
C ILE A 533 -28.57 8.79 -40.14
N ASN A 534 -29.23 9.86 -39.69
CA ASN A 534 -29.04 11.20 -40.25
C ASN A 534 -27.60 11.70 -39.94
N PRO A 535 -26.87 12.28 -40.92
CA PRO A 535 -25.53 12.83 -40.70
C PRO A 535 -25.38 13.78 -39.51
N ASP A 536 -26.40 14.60 -39.20
CA ASP A 536 -26.33 15.52 -38.06
C ASP A 536 -26.32 14.73 -36.72
N ASP A 537 -27.05 13.62 -36.65
CA ASP A 537 -27.14 12.73 -35.49
C ASP A 537 -25.93 11.77 -35.39
N ALA A 538 -25.21 11.53 -36.48
CA ALA A 538 -23.98 10.72 -36.52
C ALA A 538 -22.82 11.36 -35.71
N THR A 539 -22.88 12.67 -35.43
CA THR A 539 -21.97 13.33 -34.49
C THR A 539 -22.07 12.73 -33.08
N ASN A 540 -23.17 12.07 -32.73
CA ASN A 540 -23.26 11.38 -31.43
C ASN A 540 -22.43 10.08 -31.39
N ILE A 541 -22.18 9.46 -32.54
CA ILE A 541 -21.36 8.23 -32.68
C ILE A 541 -19.87 8.53 -32.43
N SER A 542 -19.38 9.71 -32.81
CA SER A 542 -17.99 10.10 -32.53
C SER A 542 -17.71 10.26 -31.03
N ILE A 543 -18.73 10.58 -30.21
CA ILE A 543 -18.63 10.61 -28.74
C ILE A 543 -18.39 9.21 -28.16
N GLY A 544 -18.95 8.16 -28.77
CA GLY A 544 -18.75 6.80 -28.28
C GLY A 544 -17.33 6.28 -28.50
N LEU A 545 -16.67 6.74 -29.57
CA LEU A 545 -15.27 6.44 -29.85
C LEU A 545 -14.31 7.10 -28.87
N ILE A 546 -14.71 8.27 -28.37
CA ILE A 546 -13.97 9.05 -27.39
C ILE A 546 -13.85 8.31 -26.05
N LYS A 547 -14.89 7.61 -25.58
CA LYS A 547 -14.87 6.99 -24.23
C LYS A 547 -14.13 5.66 -24.17
N ALA A 548 -13.95 4.95 -25.28
CA ALA A 548 -13.28 3.65 -25.26
C ALA A 548 -11.76 3.74 -24.95
N ASN A 549 -11.15 4.90 -25.18
CA ASN A 549 -9.72 5.15 -24.96
C ASN A 549 -9.46 5.85 -23.61
N ARG A 550 -9.81 5.15 -22.54
CA ARG A 550 -9.61 5.60 -21.15
C ARG A 550 -9.05 4.49 -20.26
N THR A 551 -8.59 4.90 -19.09
CA THR A 551 -8.25 3.98 -18.00
C THR A 551 -9.50 3.21 -17.57
N LYS A 552 -9.37 1.89 -17.42
CA LYS A 552 -10.45 1.01 -16.95
C LYS A 552 -9.94 0.13 -15.80
N ILE A 553 -10.68 0.10 -14.70
CA ILE A 553 -10.40 -0.70 -13.50
C ILE A 553 -11.64 -1.49 -13.12
N THR A 554 -11.54 -2.82 -13.15
CA THR A 554 -12.66 -3.71 -12.87
C THR A 554 -12.32 -4.83 -11.91
N ASN A 555 -13.31 -5.29 -11.14
CA ASN A 555 -13.23 -6.46 -10.26
C ASN A 555 -12.05 -6.42 -9.28
N SER A 556 -11.58 -5.23 -8.92
CA SER A 556 -10.34 -5.04 -8.18
C SER A 556 -10.61 -4.60 -6.75
N SER A 557 -9.68 -4.86 -5.84
CA SER A 557 -9.89 -4.48 -4.44
C SER A 557 -8.64 -3.97 -3.73
N VAL A 558 -8.86 -3.17 -2.69
CA VAL A 558 -7.85 -2.74 -1.74
C VAL A 558 -8.29 -3.08 -0.33
N ASP A 559 -7.37 -3.62 0.45
CA ASP A 559 -7.64 -4.09 1.81
C ASP A 559 -6.50 -3.70 2.75
N GLY A 560 -6.85 -3.03 3.85
CA GLY A 560 -5.92 -2.50 4.84
C GLY A 560 -5.37 -3.52 5.83
N ILE A 561 -4.56 -3.06 6.78
CA ILE A 561 -4.26 -3.78 8.02
C ILE A 561 -5.49 -3.77 8.96
N GLU A 562 -5.41 -4.43 10.11
CA GLU A 562 -6.52 -4.47 11.08
C GLU A 562 -6.96 -3.08 11.58
N ALA A 563 -6.02 -2.16 11.79
CA ALA A 563 -6.30 -0.76 12.13
C ALA A 563 -6.86 0.05 10.95
N GLY A 564 -6.80 -0.51 9.74
CA GLY A 564 -7.13 0.13 8.47
C GLY A 564 -5.95 0.85 7.82
N TYR A 565 -6.17 1.35 6.60
CA TYR A 565 -5.16 2.07 5.81
C TYR A 565 -5.48 3.55 5.65
N ASP A 566 -4.45 4.38 5.71
CA ASP A 566 -4.59 5.83 5.56
C ASP A 566 -4.20 6.33 4.17
N ILE A 567 -4.86 7.40 3.75
CA ILE A 567 -4.61 8.10 2.48
C ILE A 567 -4.32 9.56 2.77
N PHE A 568 -3.12 10.03 2.41
CA PHE A 568 -2.66 11.40 2.60
C PHE A 568 -2.33 12.07 1.26
N GLY A 569 -3.25 12.89 0.77
CA GLY A 569 -3.05 13.72 -0.42
C GLY A 569 -2.66 15.16 -0.08
N ALA A 570 -2.25 15.92 -1.09
CA ALA A 570 -1.91 17.34 -1.02
C ALA A 570 -0.83 17.69 0.03
N GLY A 571 0.07 16.74 0.33
CA GLY A 571 1.09 16.89 1.37
C GLY A 571 0.56 16.77 2.80
N ALA A 572 -0.62 16.19 3.00
CA ALA A 572 -1.16 15.87 4.32
C ALA A 572 -0.31 14.84 5.08
N SER A 573 -0.58 14.71 6.38
CA SER A 573 0.03 13.71 7.28
C SER A 573 -0.89 13.42 8.46
N ASN A 574 -0.47 12.52 9.36
CA ASN A 574 -1.15 12.24 10.64
C ASN A 574 -1.42 13.49 11.47
N ASN A 575 -0.61 14.54 11.34
CA ASN A 575 -0.65 15.72 12.20
C ASN A 575 -1.00 17.02 11.48
N ALA A 576 -1.22 16.98 10.17
CA ALA A 576 -1.46 18.18 9.38
C ALA A 576 -2.32 17.89 8.14
N ASP A 577 -3.25 18.80 7.86
CA ASP A 577 -4.05 18.80 6.64
C ASP A 577 -3.21 19.17 5.41
N GLY A 578 -3.69 18.77 4.24
CA GLY A 578 -3.05 19.06 2.97
C GLY A 578 -3.22 20.53 2.58
N SER A 579 -2.21 21.10 1.93
CA SER A 579 -2.24 22.50 1.49
C SER A 579 -1.81 22.70 0.03
N ARG A 580 -1.43 21.61 -0.65
CA ARG A 580 -0.98 21.63 -2.05
C ARG A 580 -2.15 21.36 -3.00
N ASP A 581 -1.92 21.56 -4.29
CA ASP A 581 -2.92 21.32 -5.33
C ASP A 581 -2.96 19.83 -5.72
N GLY A 582 -3.66 19.04 -4.93
CA GLY A 582 -3.85 17.61 -5.19
C GLY A 582 -5.03 17.04 -4.42
N TYR A 583 -5.29 15.75 -4.62
CA TYR A 583 -6.52 15.08 -4.15
C TYR A 583 -6.21 13.85 -3.30
N ALA A 584 -7.14 13.48 -2.43
CA ALA A 584 -7.06 12.24 -1.62
C ALA A 584 -8.36 11.43 -1.77
N GLY A 585 -8.27 10.17 -2.21
CA GLY A 585 -9.45 9.31 -2.33
C GLY A 585 -9.21 7.91 -1.81
N GLY A 586 -10.24 7.31 -1.21
CA GLY A 586 -10.13 5.97 -0.62
C GLY A 586 -9.74 4.88 -1.61
N PHE A 587 -10.16 4.97 -2.87
CA PHE A 587 -9.79 4.07 -3.97
C PHE A 587 -9.00 4.81 -5.06
N VAL A 588 -9.52 5.92 -5.57
CA VAL A 588 -8.86 6.73 -6.62
C VAL A 588 -8.58 8.14 -6.10
N GLY A 589 -7.33 8.60 -6.20
CA GLY A 589 -6.99 9.97 -5.83
C GLY A 589 -7.67 11.00 -6.74
N PHE A 590 -7.40 10.92 -8.04
CA PHE A 590 -8.06 11.74 -9.07
C PHE A 590 -8.51 10.89 -10.25
N ASN A 591 -9.83 10.84 -10.47
CA ASN A 591 -10.42 10.15 -11.61
C ASN A 591 -10.58 11.13 -12.80
N ASP A 592 -9.68 11.07 -13.77
CA ASP A 592 -9.80 11.83 -15.02
C ASP A 592 -10.50 10.95 -16.06
N GLU A 593 -11.83 10.95 -16.01
CA GLU A 593 -12.75 10.20 -16.89
C GLU A 593 -12.55 8.67 -17.00
N GLY A 594 -11.79 8.05 -16.07
CA GLY A 594 -11.60 6.60 -16.00
C GLY A 594 -12.89 5.85 -15.66
N LEU A 595 -13.00 4.60 -16.16
CA LEU A 595 -14.10 3.69 -15.86
C LEU A 595 -13.74 2.78 -14.68
N LEU A 596 -14.55 2.81 -13.63
CA LEU A 596 -14.41 2.04 -12.41
C LEU A 596 -15.68 1.20 -12.24
N GLU A 597 -15.58 -0.13 -12.25
CA GLU A 597 -16.73 -1.02 -12.06
C GLU A 597 -16.42 -2.20 -11.13
N GLU A 598 -17.37 -2.55 -10.26
CA GLU A 598 -17.28 -3.76 -9.42
C GLU A 598 -15.98 -3.81 -8.56
N ASN A 599 -15.53 -2.65 -8.06
CA ASN A 599 -14.36 -2.57 -7.20
C ASN A 599 -14.73 -2.48 -5.73
N GLU A 600 -13.83 -2.90 -4.83
CA GLU A 600 -14.11 -2.97 -3.39
C GLU A 600 -12.97 -2.36 -2.55
N MET A 601 -13.32 -1.50 -1.59
CA MET A 601 -12.41 -1.04 -0.54
C MET A 601 -12.78 -1.65 0.80
N LEU A 602 -11.83 -2.32 1.43
CA LEU A 602 -11.95 -2.90 2.77
C LEU A 602 -10.97 -2.23 3.72
N ARG A 603 -11.41 -1.95 4.95
CA ARG A 603 -10.57 -1.40 6.03
C ARG A 603 -9.81 -0.12 5.64
N ALA A 604 -10.47 0.80 4.94
CA ALA A 604 -9.94 2.17 4.76
C ALA A 604 -10.18 2.95 6.05
N ASP A 605 -9.18 3.63 6.60
CA ASP A 605 -9.31 4.38 7.85
C ASP A 605 -9.40 5.89 7.63
N THR A 606 -8.27 6.61 7.61
CA THR A 606 -8.26 8.07 7.45
C THR A 606 -8.01 8.46 6.00
N ILE A 607 -8.87 9.30 5.44
CA ILE A 607 -8.62 10.00 4.17
C ILE A 607 -8.44 11.47 4.50
N ARG A 608 -7.23 12.00 4.34
CA ARG A 608 -6.89 13.41 4.62
C ARG A 608 -6.19 14.07 3.44
N GLY A 609 -6.56 15.32 3.17
CA GLY A 609 -6.05 16.08 2.04
C GLY A 609 -6.29 17.58 2.20
N ALA A 610 -6.36 18.29 1.07
CA ALA A 610 -6.76 19.69 1.06
C ALA A 610 -8.29 19.83 1.13
N ALA A 611 -8.77 20.95 1.67
CA ALA A 611 -10.19 21.27 1.78
C ALA A 611 -10.93 21.06 0.44
N ASP A 612 -12.06 20.36 0.50
CA ASP A 612 -12.94 20.03 -0.63
C ASP A 612 -12.28 19.19 -1.75
N LYS A 613 -11.12 18.56 -1.49
CA LYS A 613 -10.36 17.73 -2.44
C LYS A 613 -10.18 16.30 -1.94
N ILE A 614 -11.13 15.83 -1.14
CA ILE A 614 -11.15 14.48 -0.60
C ILE A 614 -12.50 13.80 -0.87
N GLY A 615 -12.51 12.47 -0.90
CA GLY A 615 -13.74 11.70 -1.01
C GLY A 615 -13.57 10.26 -0.56
N GLY A 616 -14.68 9.65 -0.13
CA GLY A 616 -14.70 8.30 0.44
C GLY A 616 -14.19 7.24 -0.53
N PHE A 617 -14.51 7.37 -1.83
CA PHE A 617 -14.04 6.46 -2.89
C PHE A 617 -13.11 7.18 -3.88
N SER A 618 -13.64 8.16 -4.62
CA SER A 618 -12.86 9.05 -5.50
C SER A 618 -12.59 10.37 -4.79
N GLY A 619 -11.34 10.85 -4.78
CA GLY A 619 -10.99 12.14 -4.18
C GLY A 619 -11.56 13.32 -4.98
N ASN A 620 -11.53 13.21 -6.30
CA ASN A 620 -12.28 14.05 -7.22
C ASN A 620 -12.41 13.36 -8.58
N THR A 621 -13.49 13.66 -9.29
CA THR A 621 -13.75 13.14 -10.63
C THR A 621 -13.92 14.30 -11.62
N SER A 622 -13.07 14.30 -12.65
CA SER A 622 -13.16 15.22 -13.79
C SER A 622 -13.97 14.56 -14.89
N LEU A 623 -14.98 15.29 -15.40
CA LEU A 623 -15.80 14.87 -16.52
C LEU A 623 -16.19 16.10 -17.35
N LYS A 624 -15.66 16.19 -18.58
CA LYS A 624 -15.96 17.31 -19.50
C LYS A 624 -16.95 16.89 -20.57
N SER A 625 -18.10 16.35 -20.16
CA SER A 625 -19.15 16.02 -21.11
C SER A 625 -20.17 17.14 -21.29
N VAL A 626 -20.51 17.43 -22.55
CA VAL A 626 -21.63 18.30 -22.91
C VAL A 626 -22.94 17.52 -23.12
N TYR A 627 -22.95 16.22 -22.77
CA TYR A 627 -24.05 15.30 -23.05
C TYR A 627 -24.68 14.77 -21.76
N ASP A 628 -26.00 14.91 -21.63
CA ASP A 628 -26.77 14.62 -20.42
C ASP A 628 -26.72 13.13 -19.98
N PHE A 629 -26.35 12.22 -20.88
CA PHE A 629 -26.21 10.79 -20.58
C PHE A 629 -24.83 10.40 -20.00
N ASN A 630 -23.83 11.28 -20.10
CA ASN A 630 -22.49 11.03 -19.58
C ASN A 630 -22.36 11.71 -18.21
N THR A 631 -22.52 10.94 -17.16
CA THR A 631 -22.54 11.42 -15.77
C THR A 631 -21.43 10.74 -14.97
N ILE A 632 -21.02 11.34 -13.85
CA ILE A 632 -20.08 10.74 -12.90
C ILE A 632 -20.57 9.33 -12.50
N TYR A 633 -21.88 9.19 -12.25
CA TYR A 633 -22.53 7.90 -12.01
C TYR A 633 -22.23 6.85 -13.09
N GLY A 634 -22.20 7.24 -14.37
CA GLY A 634 -21.95 6.31 -15.47
C GLY A 634 -20.51 5.80 -15.59
N ILE A 635 -19.56 6.37 -14.85
CA ILE A 635 -18.14 5.98 -14.92
C ILE A 635 -17.61 5.41 -13.60
N GLU A 636 -18.30 5.62 -12.48
CA GLU A 636 -17.90 5.08 -11.18
C GLU A 636 -19.07 4.64 -10.26
N GLY A 637 -20.33 4.73 -10.71
CA GLY A 637 -21.50 4.35 -9.91
C GLY A 637 -21.96 2.89 -10.09
N ASN A 638 -21.19 2.06 -10.81
CA ASN A 638 -21.56 0.69 -11.14
C ASN A 638 -20.81 -0.32 -10.26
N GLY A 639 -21.47 -0.83 -9.21
CA GLY A 639 -20.96 -1.95 -8.40
C GLY A 639 -19.75 -1.66 -7.50
N ASN A 640 -19.25 -0.42 -7.48
CA ASN A 640 -18.14 -0.05 -6.60
C ASN A 640 -18.62 0.09 -5.15
N LYS A 641 -17.85 -0.45 -4.21
CA LYS A 641 -18.20 -0.53 -2.79
C LYS A 641 -17.06 -0.09 -1.89
N TYR A 642 -17.41 0.49 -0.76
CA TYR A 642 -16.49 0.76 0.34
C TYR A 642 -17.22 0.61 1.67
N HIS A 643 -16.46 0.52 2.76
CA HIS A 643 -17.01 0.15 4.07
C HIS A 643 -16.77 1.25 5.10
N VAL A 644 -17.73 1.44 5.99
CA VAL A 644 -17.61 2.28 7.19
C VAL A 644 -17.69 1.37 8.41
N TYR A 645 -16.68 1.43 9.27
CA TYR A 645 -16.55 0.58 10.44
C TYR A 645 -16.73 1.36 11.72
N ARG A 646 -17.63 0.91 12.60
CA ARG A 646 -17.86 1.53 13.91
C ARG A 646 -17.74 0.48 15.00
N ILE A 647 -17.20 0.86 16.16
CA ILE A 647 -16.96 -0.09 17.26
C ILE A 647 -18.26 -0.82 17.58
N PHE A 648 -18.20 -2.14 17.67
CA PHE A 648 -19.35 -2.95 18.04
C PHE A 648 -19.54 -2.93 19.56
N ASP A 649 -20.73 -2.55 20.02
CA ASP A 649 -21.12 -2.44 21.42
C ASP A 649 -22.44 -3.16 21.76
N ASP A 650 -23.00 -3.92 20.81
CA ASP A 650 -24.26 -4.68 20.93
C ASP A 650 -25.54 -3.81 21.04
N ASP A 651 -25.48 -2.53 20.68
CA ASP A 651 -26.61 -1.59 20.69
C ASP A 651 -27.57 -1.73 19.47
N GLU A 652 -27.46 -2.83 18.70
CA GLU A 652 -28.28 -3.10 17.51
C GLU A 652 -28.34 -1.93 16.48
N LEU A 653 -27.23 -1.21 16.29
CA LEU A 653 -27.10 -0.08 15.34
C LEU A 653 -27.12 -0.55 13.87
N ASN A 654 -28.24 -1.10 13.41
CA ASN A 654 -28.33 -1.80 12.14
C ASN A 654 -28.38 -0.89 10.91
N TYR A 655 -28.57 0.43 11.06
CA TYR A 655 -28.79 1.33 9.93
C TYR A 655 -27.94 2.59 9.99
N LEU A 656 -27.45 3.02 8.82
CA LEU A 656 -26.73 4.26 8.61
C LEU A 656 -27.56 5.18 7.70
N TYR A 657 -27.89 6.38 8.19
CA TYR A 657 -28.75 7.34 7.49
C TYR A 657 -28.13 8.73 7.41
N LYS A 658 -28.71 9.58 6.55
CA LYS A 658 -28.54 11.03 6.53
C LYS A 658 -29.85 11.74 6.15
N PHE A 659 -30.02 12.97 6.61
CA PHE A 659 -31.09 13.86 6.16
C PHE A 659 -30.58 14.77 5.04
N GLU A 660 -31.27 14.75 3.90
CA GLU A 660 -30.93 15.51 2.72
C GLU A 660 -32.01 16.49 2.32
N ASP A 661 -31.60 17.72 1.99
CA ASP A 661 -32.48 18.75 1.47
C ASP A 661 -32.98 18.40 0.06
N GLU A 662 -32.13 17.79 -0.77
CA GLU A 662 -32.44 17.47 -2.17
C GLU A 662 -31.72 16.20 -2.64
N VAL A 663 -32.45 15.25 -3.22
CA VAL A 663 -31.90 14.04 -3.84
C VAL A 663 -32.51 13.76 -5.21
N THR A 664 -31.73 13.16 -6.09
CA THR A 664 -32.17 12.79 -7.44
C THR A 664 -32.37 11.28 -7.56
N THR A 665 -33.55 10.84 -8.01
CA THR A 665 -33.85 9.44 -8.25
C THR A 665 -33.09 8.88 -9.46
N LYS A 666 -32.68 7.61 -9.38
CA LYS A 666 -31.90 6.94 -10.42
C LYS A 666 -32.72 6.62 -11.67
N ASP A 667 -33.97 6.20 -11.48
CA ASP A 667 -34.83 5.65 -12.55
C ASP A 667 -35.38 6.74 -13.49
N ASP A 668 -35.76 7.90 -12.96
CA ASP A 668 -36.49 8.95 -13.69
C ASP A 668 -35.88 10.36 -13.54
N ASN A 669 -34.68 10.49 -12.94
CA ASN A 669 -33.99 11.76 -12.70
C ASN A 669 -34.87 12.82 -11.99
N LYS A 670 -35.79 12.37 -11.13
CA LYS A 670 -36.70 13.24 -10.39
C LYS A 670 -36.03 13.75 -9.14
N ILE A 671 -36.13 15.06 -8.93
CA ILE A 671 -35.68 15.72 -7.71
C ILE A 671 -36.75 15.56 -6.61
N LEU A 672 -36.32 15.12 -5.44
CA LEU A 672 -37.12 14.98 -4.22
C LEU A 672 -36.48 15.82 -3.11
N GLU A 673 -37.30 16.59 -2.38
CA GLU A 673 -36.81 17.47 -1.32
C GLU A 673 -37.04 16.87 0.08
N ASN A 674 -36.17 17.20 1.05
CA ASN A 674 -36.28 16.84 2.47
C ASN A 674 -36.44 15.33 2.71
N GLN A 675 -35.49 14.54 2.24
CA GLN A 675 -35.53 13.07 2.30
C GLN A 675 -34.60 12.53 3.39
N LYS A 676 -35.03 11.45 4.06
CA LYS A 676 -34.15 10.61 4.87
C LYS A 676 -33.58 9.51 3.98
N VAL A 677 -32.27 9.53 3.78
CA VAL A 677 -31.55 8.67 2.85
C VAL A 677 -30.87 7.56 3.64
N LEU A 678 -31.20 6.32 3.32
CA LEU A 678 -30.51 5.11 3.78
C LEU A 678 -29.20 4.98 3.02
N LEU A 679 -28.09 5.09 3.73
CA LEU A 679 -26.75 4.91 3.19
C LEU A 679 -26.37 3.43 3.19
N ALA A 680 -26.62 2.74 4.30
CA ALA A 680 -26.30 1.31 4.44
C ALA A 680 -27.10 0.61 5.55
N GLU A 681 -27.19 -0.71 5.43
CA GLU A 681 -27.81 -1.61 6.40
C GLU A 681 -26.76 -2.63 6.83
N TYR A 682 -26.42 -2.63 8.13
CA TYR A 682 -25.59 -3.64 8.75
C TYR A 682 -26.40 -4.92 8.96
N LYS A 683 -25.83 -6.06 8.57
CA LYS A 683 -26.43 -7.38 8.79
C LYS A 683 -25.46 -8.24 9.58
N PRO A 684 -25.78 -8.59 10.85
CA PRO A 684 -24.88 -9.41 11.65
C PRO A 684 -24.69 -10.79 11.03
N ILE A 685 -23.47 -11.30 11.09
CA ILE A 685 -23.12 -12.65 10.65
C ILE A 685 -23.41 -13.62 11.80
N ASP A 686 -24.24 -14.63 11.56
CA ASP A 686 -24.62 -15.61 12.58
C ASP A 686 -23.41 -16.33 13.19
N GLY A 687 -23.27 -16.26 14.53
CA GLY A 687 -22.39 -17.15 15.31
C GLY A 687 -21.03 -16.58 15.75
N ASN A 688 -20.70 -15.31 15.44
CA ASN A 688 -19.52 -14.62 15.95
C ASN A 688 -19.88 -13.20 16.44
N THR A 689 -19.33 -12.78 17.58
CA THR A 689 -19.36 -11.36 18.00
C THR A 689 -18.33 -10.59 17.18
N PRO A 690 -18.72 -9.59 16.37
CA PRO A 690 -17.80 -8.84 15.54
C PRO A 690 -17.05 -7.78 16.37
N ASN A 691 -15.91 -7.30 15.85
CA ASN A 691 -15.20 -6.15 16.44
C ASN A 691 -15.85 -4.81 16.03
N TYR A 692 -16.54 -4.78 14.89
CA TYR A 692 -17.15 -3.58 14.32
C TYR A 692 -18.55 -3.85 13.75
N TYR A 693 -19.42 -2.85 13.81
CA TYR A 693 -20.47 -2.65 12.82
C TYR A 693 -19.81 -2.33 11.47
N ASP A 694 -20.07 -3.17 10.47
CA ASP A 694 -19.52 -3.06 9.12
C ASP A 694 -20.61 -2.63 8.14
N TYR A 695 -20.66 -1.34 7.82
CA TYR A 695 -21.63 -0.78 6.88
C TYR A 695 -21.06 -0.77 5.46
N GLU A 696 -21.54 -1.69 4.61
CA GLU A 696 -21.23 -1.71 3.18
C GLU A 696 -21.95 -0.55 2.47
N ILE A 697 -21.18 0.38 1.89
CA ILE A 697 -21.64 1.53 1.13
C ILE A 697 -21.49 1.25 -0.37
N GLU A 698 -22.57 1.40 -1.13
CA GLU A 698 -22.50 1.40 -2.60
C GLU A 698 -22.13 2.80 -3.11
N HIS A 699 -20.97 2.95 -3.75
CA HIS A 699 -20.50 4.26 -4.24
C HIS A 699 -21.52 4.87 -5.22
N LEU A 700 -21.85 6.15 -5.02
CA LEU A 700 -22.87 6.89 -5.76
C LEU A 700 -24.32 6.34 -5.72
N ASN A 701 -24.61 5.35 -4.87
CA ASN A 701 -25.93 4.76 -4.74
C ASN A 701 -26.42 4.82 -3.29
N ALA A 702 -27.64 5.29 -3.08
CA ALA A 702 -28.31 5.23 -1.80
C ALA A 702 -29.82 4.98 -1.99
N PHE A 703 -30.58 4.85 -0.91
CA PHE A 703 -31.99 4.50 -0.98
C PHE A 703 -32.88 5.42 -0.14
N ILE A 704 -34.07 5.74 -0.65
CA ILE A 704 -35.16 6.28 0.17
C ILE A 704 -36.10 5.14 0.54
N GLU A 705 -36.47 5.07 1.81
CA GLU A 705 -37.49 4.14 2.28
C GLU A 705 -38.87 4.78 2.25
N ASN A 706 -39.76 4.25 1.40
CA ASN A 706 -41.19 4.56 1.41
C ASN A 706 -41.94 3.28 1.81
N GLU A 707 -43.12 3.40 2.44
CA GLU A 707 -43.87 2.38 3.22
C GLU A 707 -43.89 0.92 2.70
N ASN A 708 -43.57 0.64 1.42
CA ASN A 708 -43.35 -0.70 0.87
C ASN A 708 -42.28 -0.81 -0.26
N ARG A 709 -41.41 0.19 -0.48
CA ARG A 709 -40.41 0.17 -1.58
C ARG A 709 -39.17 1.00 -1.24
N ARG A 710 -37.98 0.47 -1.56
CA ARG A 710 -36.72 1.22 -1.62
C ARG A 710 -36.61 1.90 -2.99
N ILE A 711 -36.38 3.21 -3.00
CA ILE A 711 -36.21 4.02 -4.20
C ILE A 711 -34.73 4.37 -4.34
N PRO A 712 -34.02 3.91 -5.38
CA PRO A 712 -32.61 4.22 -5.56
C PRO A 712 -32.41 5.69 -5.94
N VAL A 713 -31.44 6.33 -5.31
CA VAL A 713 -31.03 7.72 -5.55
C VAL A 713 -29.51 7.80 -5.80
N ARG A 714 -29.08 8.84 -6.52
CA ARG A 714 -27.65 9.14 -6.73
C ARG A 714 -27.16 10.03 -5.57
N TYR A 715 -26.12 9.61 -4.85
CA TYR A 715 -25.69 10.27 -3.62
C TYR A 715 -24.25 9.88 -3.19
N LEU A 716 -23.52 10.69 -2.41
CA LEU A 716 -22.11 10.46 -1.95
C LEU A 716 -21.01 10.71 -3.00
N ASP A 717 -21.05 11.85 -3.68
CA ASP A 717 -20.02 12.28 -4.64
C ASP A 717 -18.92 13.14 -3.97
N LYS A 718 -19.18 13.69 -2.78
CA LYS A 718 -18.25 14.60 -2.07
C LYS A 718 -18.12 14.26 -0.60
N SER A 719 -17.02 14.70 0.02
CA SER A 719 -16.79 14.53 1.46
C SER A 719 -17.88 15.16 2.33
N SER A 720 -18.40 16.33 1.96
CA SER A 720 -19.52 17.01 2.64
C SER A 720 -20.80 16.16 2.70
N ASP A 721 -20.95 15.18 1.81
CA ASP A 721 -22.12 14.31 1.78
C ASP A 721 -22.15 13.39 3.01
N TRP A 722 -21.06 13.29 3.79
CA TRP A 722 -21.00 12.61 5.08
C TRP A 722 -21.38 13.47 6.29
N GLU A 723 -21.46 14.79 6.15
CA GLU A 723 -21.73 15.71 7.28
C GLU A 723 -23.12 15.42 7.91
N GLY A 724 -23.19 15.08 9.19
CA GLY A 724 -24.45 14.76 9.86
C GLY A 724 -25.04 13.38 9.53
N ALA A 725 -24.26 12.46 8.96
CA ALA A 725 -24.62 11.05 8.91
C ALA A 725 -24.69 10.42 10.32
N PHE A 726 -25.61 9.50 10.54
CA PHE A 726 -25.84 8.90 11.86
C PHE A 726 -26.25 7.42 11.80
N GLN A 727 -25.88 6.67 12.84
CA GLN A 727 -26.25 5.29 13.11
C GLN A 727 -27.54 5.23 13.93
N THR A 728 -28.37 4.22 13.71
CA THR A 728 -29.63 4.03 14.45
C THR A 728 -30.09 2.57 14.45
N THR A 729 -30.97 2.23 15.40
CA THR A 729 -31.62 0.92 15.51
C THR A 729 -32.79 0.76 14.52
N ALA A 730 -33.32 -0.46 14.40
CA ALA A 730 -34.44 -0.77 13.51
C ALA A 730 -35.71 0.04 13.79
N ASP A 731 -35.94 0.36 15.06
CA ASP A 731 -37.10 1.13 15.51
C ASP A 731 -36.89 2.66 15.37
N LYS A 732 -35.67 3.11 15.02
CA LYS A 732 -35.32 4.48 14.61
C LYS A 732 -35.56 5.56 15.69
N PHE A 733 -35.44 5.20 16.97
CA PHE A 733 -35.72 6.11 18.10
C PHE A 733 -34.52 6.93 18.57
N ILE A 734 -33.29 6.48 18.32
CA ILE A 734 -32.04 7.08 18.82
C ILE A 734 -31.04 7.21 17.66
N GLU A 735 -30.40 8.37 17.54
CA GLU A 735 -29.44 8.69 16.48
C GLU A 735 -28.06 8.93 17.11
N PHE A 736 -27.06 8.18 16.66
CA PHE A 736 -25.66 8.32 17.07
C PHE A 736 -24.86 8.89 15.91
N ASP A 737 -24.10 9.95 16.14
CA ASP A 737 -23.27 10.55 15.10
C ASP A 737 -22.29 9.51 14.55
N ALA A 738 -22.33 9.29 13.23
CA ALA A 738 -21.44 8.37 12.58
C ALA A 738 -20.00 8.90 12.58
N LYS A 739 -19.74 10.20 12.75
CA LYS A 739 -18.38 10.79 12.79
C LYS A 739 -17.48 10.40 11.60
N VAL A 740 -18.08 10.13 10.43
CA VAL A 740 -17.31 9.88 9.20
C VAL A 740 -16.69 11.18 8.72
N TYR A 741 -17.49 12.25 8.68
CA TYR A 741 -17.02 13.59 8.35
C TYR A 741 -16.35 14.22 9.58
N VAL A 742 -15.05 14.48 9.49
CA VAL A 742 -14.30 15.20 10.54
C VAL A 742 -14.14 16.67 10.17
N SER A 743 -13.79 16.94 8.91
CA SER A 743 -13.70 18.29 8.35
C SER A 743 -13.75 18.24 6.81
N ASP A 744 -13.71 19.41 6.16
CA ASP A 744 -13.52 19.53 4.71
C ASP A 744 -12.19 18.93 4.21
N CYS A 745 -11.23 18.72 5.12
CA CYS A 745 -9.92 18.13 4.87
C CYS A 745 -9.79 16.67 5.30
N GLN A 746 -10.75 16.10 6.04
CA GLN A 746 -10.62 14.75 6.60
C GLN A 746 -11.94 13.95 6.70
N LEU A 747 -11.86 12.68 6.28
CA LEU A 747 -12.85 11.63 6.54
C LEU A 747 -12.22 10.48 7.35
N ASN A 748 -12.98 9.91 8.28
CA ASN A 748 -12.63 8.71 9.03
C ASN A 748 -13.65 7.59 8.76
N LEU A 749 -13.28 6.66 7.90
CA LEU A 749 -14.08 5.49 7.56
C LEU A 749 -13.95 4.37 8.62
N MET A 750 -12.90 4.38 9.45
CA MET A 750 -12.82 3.58 10.69
C MET A 750 -12.63 4.45 11.94
N THR A 751 -11.54 4.25 12.70
CA THR A 751 -11.30 4.85 14.02
C THR A 751 -10.47 6.14 13.95
N GLY A 752 -9.78 6.40 12.84
CA GLY A 752 -8.80 7.46 12.73
C GLY A 752 -7.48 7.16 13.44
N ALA A 753 -7.08 5.89 13.46
CA ALA A 753 -5.83 5.44 14.05
C ALA A 753 -4.64 6.03 13.29
N VAL A 754 -3.56 6.31 14.01
CA VAL A 754 -2.34 6.87 13.41
C VAL A 754 -1.59 5.77 12.66
N SER A 755 -1.21 6.03 11.41
CA SER A 755 -0.32 5.15 10.65
C SER A 755 1.09 5.72 10.49
N ASP A 756 2.09 5.04 11.04
CA ASP A 756 3.50 5.46 10.92
C ASP A 756 4.31 4.61 9.94
N GLU A 757 5.52 5.05 9.56
CA GLU A 757 6.44 4.21 8.78
C GLU A 757 6.80 2.94 9.56
N ASN A 758 7.00 1.84 8.84
CA ASN A 758 7.46 0.60 9.46
C ASN A 758 8.95 0.71 9.81
N ILE A 759 9.25 0.64 11.11
CA ILE A 759 10.61 0.67 11.64
C ILE A 759 10.95 -0.74 12.11
N PHE A 760 12.05 -1.28 11.61
CA PHE A 760 12.57 -2.58 12.02
C PHE A 760 13.99 -2.45 12.55
N ASP A 761 14.32 -3.32 13.49
CA ASP A 761 15.71 -3.54 13.88
C ASP A 761 16.55 -3.96 12.66
N PRO A 762 17.74 -3.37 12.45
CA PRO A 762 18.68 -3.82 11.45
C PRO A 762 19.14 -5.26 11.72
N ILE A 763 19.39 -6.00 10.64
CA ILE A 763 19.73 -7.42 10.70
C ILE A 763 21.25 -7.61 10.79
N LYS A 764 21.70 -8.46 11.73
CA LYS A 764 23.09 -8.94 11.82
C LYS A 764 23.49 -9.68 10.53
N GLU A 765 24.52 -9.19 9.85
CA GLU A 765 25.08 -9.83 8.66
C GLU A 765 25.74 -11.16 9.02
N GLU A 766 25.60 -12.18 8.16
CA GLU A 766 26.36 -13.41 8.36
C GLU A 766 27.88 -13.16 8.23
N GLY A 767 28.67 -13.96 8.95
CA GLY A 767 30.12 -13.87 8.99
C GLY A 767 30.76 -13.83 7.59
N ALA A 768 31.65 -12.86 7.36
CA ALA A 768 32.36 -12.74 6.08
C ALA A 768 33.34 -13.90 5.91
N MET A 769 33.28 -14.58 4.76
CA MET A 769 34.20 -15.68 4.50
C MET A 769 35.63 -15.17 4.32
N GLN A 770 36.56 -15.81 5.01
CA GLN A 770 37.99 -15.60 4.85
C GLN A 770 38.45 -16.22 3.52
N ASP A 771 39.09 -15.44 2.67
CA ASP A 771 39.69 -15.96 1.44
C ASP A 771 40.91 -16.82 1.82
N PRO A 772 40.94 -18.13 1.50
CA PRO A 772 42.10 -18.97 1.81
C PRO A 772 43.39 -18.52 1.12
N CYS A 773 43.32 -17.60 0.15
CA CYS A 773 44.45 -16.99 -0.53
C CYS A 773 44.97 -15.71 0.13
N THR A 774 44.34 -15.15 1.17
CA THR A 774 44.78 -13.89 1.81
C THR A 774 46.04 -14.03 2.67
N GLY A 775 46.65 -15.22 2.74
CA GLY A 775 47.92 -15.44 3.42
C GLY A 775 47.79 -15.38 4.94
N ASP A 776 48.67 -14.61 5.59
CA ASP A 776 48.77 -14.51 7.05
C ASP A 776 47.76 -13.52 7.67
N ASN A 777 46.78 -13.04 6.91
CA ASN A 777 45.78 -12.07 7.35
C ASN A 777 44.36 -12.65 7.35
N ILE A 778 43.54 -12.17 8.28
CA ILE A 778 42.09 -12.34 8.33
C ILE A 778 41.38 -11.01 8.08
N ASN A 779 40.28 -11.05 7.35
CA ASN A 779 39.36 -9.94 7.19
C ASN A 779 38.38 -9.92 8.37
N LEU A 780 38.46 -8.88 9.19
CA LEU A 780 37.51 -8.66 10.28
C LEU A 780 36.48 -7.63 9.83
N THR A 781 35.21 -7.97 10.02
CA THR A 781 34.08 -7.06 9.78
C THR A 781 33.62 -6.49 11.11
N ILE A 782 33.39 -5.19 11.15
CA ILE A 782 32.70 -4.51 12.25
C ILE A 782 31.38 -4.02 11.67
N GLN A 783 30.27 -4.54 12.19
CA GLN A 783 28.93 -4.09 11.87
C GLN A 783 28.37 -3.31 13.06
N LYS A 784 28.06 -2.04 12.83
CA LYS A 784 27.38 -1.14 13.75
C LYS A 784 25.89 -1.19 13.48
N LEU A 785 25.10 -1.50 14.50
CA LEU A 785 23.64 -1.58 14.43
C LEU A 785 23.03 -0.49 15.30
N TRP A 786 22.05 0.24 14.76
CA TRP A 786 21.35 1.31 15.45
C TRP A 786 19.88 0.94 15.69
N ILE A 787 19.47 0.99 16.95
CA ILE A 787 18.10 0.72 17.42
C ILE A 787 17.60 1.99 18.08
N ASP A 788 17.15 2.93 17.25
CA ASP A 788 16.89 4.33 17.64
C ASP A 788 15.82 5.00 16.79
N ASN A 789 14.83 4.22 16.34
CA ASN A 789 13.71 4.69 15.53
C ASN A 789 14.16 5.48 14.28
N ASN A 790 15.10 4.90 13.50
CA ASN A 790 15.66 5.57 12.31
C ASN A 790 16.27 6.95 12.62
N ASN A 791 16.86 7.13 13.82
CA ASN A 791 17.43 8.41 14.27
C ASN A 791 16.40 9.56 14.29
N GLU A 792 15.17 9.26 14.69
CA GLU A 792 14.07 10.24 14.79
C GLU A 792 14.45 11.47 15.65
N ASP A 793 15.15 11.27 16.77
CA ASP A 793 15.57 12.34 17.67
C ASP A 793 16.86 13.07 17.23
N SER A 794 17.42 12.68 16.08
CA SER A 794 18.65 13.25 15.50
C SER A 794 19.88 13.21 16.42
N ARG A 795 19.94 12.29 17.39
CA ARG A 795 21.09 12.16 18.32
C ARG A 795 22.17 11.20 17.84
N ARG A 796 21.94 10.42 16.79
CA ARG A 796 22.94 9.51 16.22
C ARG A 796 24.17 10.29 15.74
N PRO A 797 25.38 9.97 16.22
CA PRO A 797 26.60 10.62 15.74
C PRO A 797 26.89 10.22 14.28
N SER A 798 27.33 11.17 13.44
CA SER A 798 27.67 10.91 12.04
C SER A 798 29.00 10.15 11.83
N THR A 799 29.81 10.05 12.88
CA THR A 799 31.14 9.43 12.84
C THR A 799 31.46 8.82 14.20
N LEU A 800 32.04 7.62 14.18
CA LEU A 800 32.44 6.86 15.35
C LEU A 800 33.87 6.37 15.20
N THR A 801 34.58 6.29 16.32
CA THR A 801 35.89 5.66 16.41
C THR A 801 35.76 4.39 17.26
N ILE A 802 36.02 3.26 16.63
CA ILE A 802 36.05 1.94 17.26
C ILE A 802 37.50 1.56 17.50
N THR A 803 37.82 1.19 18.73
CA THR A 803 39.14 0.67 19.09
C THR A 803 39.12 -0.86 18.98
N LEU A 804 39.95 -1.38 18.09
CA LEU A 804 40.26 -2.80 17.97
C LEU A 804 41.50 -3.12 18.83
N LYS A 805 41.34 -4.08 19.74
CA LYS A 805 42.43 -4.67 20.53
C LYS A 805 42.70 -6.08 20.03
N ARG A 806 43.94 -6.54 20.19
CA ARG A 806 44.32 -7.94 19.93
C ARG A 806 45.07 -8.54 21.11
N TYR A 807 44.93 -9.84 21.30
CA TYR A 807 45.60 -10.59 22.34
C TYR A 807 45.88 -12.03 21.90
N ILE A 808 46.82 -12.67 22.61
CA ILE A 808 47.01 -14.12 22.58
C ILE A 808 46.54 -14.71 23.90
N THR A 809 46.09 -15.97 23.88
CA THR A 809 45.69 -16.68 25.10
C THR A 809 46.85 -17.57 25.57
N ASP A 810 47.34 -17.32 26.78
CA ASP A 810 48.37 -18.14 27.43
C ASP A 810 47.89 -18.50 28.85
N ASP A 811 47.93 -19.78 29.21
CA ASP A 811 47.42 -20.31 30.49
C ASP A 811 46.02 -19.77 30.92
N ASN A 812 45.08 -19.65 29.98
CA ASN A 812 43.73 -19.06 30.15
C ASN A 812 43.71 -17.57 30.55
N GLN A 813 44.80 -16.84 30.37
CA GLN A 813 44.87 -15.39 30.52
C GLN A 813 45.02 -14.71 29.16
N LYS A 814 44.35 -13.55 29.00
CA LYS A 814 44.48 -12.70 27.82
C LYS A 814 45.75 -11.84 27.97
N ILE A 815 46.72 -12.04 27.08
CA ILE A 815 47.91 -11.19 26.99
C ILE A 815 47.70 -10.23 25.82
N TYR A 816 47.32 -8.99 26.13
CA TYR A 816 47.09 -7.96 25.12
C TYR A 816 48.40 -7.46 24.50
N ASP A 817 48.35 -7.16 23.20
CA ASP A 817 49.43 -6.50 22.50
C ASP A 817 49.27 -4.98 22.60
N ASP A 818 49.93 -4.37 23.59
CA ASP A 818 49.91 -2.93 23.81
C ASP A 818 50.60 -2.12 22.68
N THR A 819 51.30 -2.77 21.75
CA THR A 819 51.91 -2.11 20.58
C THR A 819 50.95 -1.98 19.41
N PHE A 820 49.82 -2.69 19.43
CA PHE A 820 48.80 -2.63 18.40
C PHE A 820 47.85 -1.45 18.62
N ASN A 821 47.83 -0.51 17.67
CA ASN A 821 46.86 0.58 17.64
C ASN A 821 45.84 0.35 16.52
N GLY A 822 44.75 -0.36 16.82
CA GLY A 822 43.70 -0.69 15.86
C GLY A 822 42.53 0.29 15.88
N GLU A 823 42.74 1.57 15.59
CA GLU A 823 41.60 2.51 15.46
C GLU A 823 40.92 2.37 14.10
N VAL A 824 39.61 2.15 14.13
CA VAL A 824 38.75 2.09 12.93
C VAL A 824 37.75 3.23 13.02
N THR A 825 37.73 4.08 12.00
CA THR A 825 36.69 5.11 11.86
C THR A 825 35.56 4.55 11.00
N ILE A 826 34.33 4.60 11.52
CA ILE A 826 33.12 4.24 10.80
C ILE A 826 32.19 5.45 10.76
N THR A 827 31.54 5.67 9.63
CA THR A 827 30.70 6.84 9.34
C THR A 827 29.36 6.39 8.77
N SER A 828 28.42 7.33 8.63
CA SER A 828 27.16 7.07 7.91
C SER A 828 27.37 6.65 6.45
N ASP A 829 28.51 6.98 5.83
CA ASP A 829 28.84 6.55 4.47
C ASP A 829 29.17 5.05 4.38
N ASN A 830 29.42 4.42 5.53
CA ASN A 830 29.58 2.97 5.65
C ASN A 830 28.24 2.24 5.86
N ALA A 831 27.11 2.96 5.87
CA ALA A 831 25.81 2.32 5.75
C ALA A 831 25.78 1.48 4.48
N ASP A 832 25.35 0.22 4.60
CA ASP A 832 25.08 -0.59 3.42
C ASP A 832 23.70 -0.20 2.87
N TYR A 833 22.84 -1.16 2.57
CA TYR A 833 21.47 -0.95 2.12
C TYR A 833 20.47 -0.57 3.22
N ASP A 834 20.87 -0.66 4.49
CA ASP A 834 20.09 -0.27 5.66
C ASP A 834 20.82 0.86 6.38
N THR A 835 20.18 2.03 6.50
CA THR A 835 20.76 3.22 7.13
C THR A 835 21.10 3.03 8.60
N ASN A 836 20.51 2.03 9.25
CA ASN A 836 20.76 1.66 10.64
C ASN A 836 21.84 0.58 10.78
N SER A 837 22.39 0.07 9.68
CA SER A 837 23.47 -0.92 9.68
C SER A 837 24.68 -0.40 8.92
N TRP A 838 25.76 -0.11 9.64
CA TRP A 838 27.02 0.34 9.04
C TRP A 838 28.07 -0.76 9.13
N SER A 839 28.69 -1.11 8.01
CA SER A 839 29.63 -2.23 7.94
C SER A 839 30.97 -1.79 7.35
N ILE A 840 32.06 -2.21 7.99
CA ILE A 840 33.42 -2.03 7.47
C ILE A 840 34.23 -3.32 7.66
N THR A 841 34.96 -3.72 6.61
CA THR A 841 35.82 -4.91 6.63
C THR A 841 37.26 -4.53 6.34
N ASN A 842 38.17 -4.88 7.26
CA ASN A 842 39.60 -4.59 7.14
C ASN A 842 40.46 -5.84 7.37
N PRO A 843 41.59 -6.00 6.66
CA PRO A 843 42.53 -7.10 6.88
C PRO A 843 43.42 -6.85 8.10
N TYR A 844 43.61 -7.88 8.93
CA TYR A 844 44.46 -7.87 10.12
C TYR A 844 45.29 -9.16 10.26
N PRO A 845 46.47 -9.12 10.91
CA PRO A 845 47.32 -10.30 11.09
C PRO A 845 46.63 -11.43 11.84
N LEU A 846 46.73 -12.66 11.33
CA LEU A 846 46.20 -13.85 11.99
C LEU A 846 47.13 -14.37 13.09
N PHE A 847 48.44 -14.21 12.93
CA PHE A 847 49.46 -14.73 13.84
C PHE A 847 50.43 -13.65 14.30
N ASP A 848 51.01 -13.84 15.49
CA ASP A 848 52.16 -13.08 15.99
C ASP A 848 53.49 -13.58 15.36
N GLU A 849 54.61 -12.96 15.73
CA GLU A 849 55.94 -13.34 15.22
C GLU A 849 56.36 -14.76 15.65
N ASP A 850 55.79 -15.29 16.72
CA ASP A 850 56.06 -16.62 17.29
C ASP A 850 55.11 -17.71 16.74
N GLY A 851 54.14 -17.32 15.90
CA GLY A 851 53.15 -18.21 15.29
C GLY A 851 51.91 -18.48 16.15
N ASN A 852 51.70 -17.76 17.25
CA ASN A 852 50.47 -17.83 18.04
C ASN A 852 49.36 -17.04 17.36
N ARG A 853 48.13 -17.56 17.41
CA ARG A 853 46.97 -16.95 16.77
C ARG A 853 46.47 -15.74 17.58
N TYR A 854 46.36 -14.58 16.94
CA TYR A 854 45.69 -13.42 17.54
C TYR A 854 44.18 -13.65 17.65
N THR A 855 43.62 -13.21 18.77
CA THR A 855 42.18 -12.99 18.96
C THR A 855 41.94 -11.48 19.06
N TYR A 856 40.82 -11.02 18.51
CA TYR A 856 40.49 -9.61 18.40
C TYR A 856 39.25 -9.27 19.22
N GLU A 857 39.20 -8.03 19.72
CA GLU A 857 38.08 -7.45 20.45
C GLU A 857 37.85 -6.01 20.03
N VAL A 858 36.58 -5.61 19.91
CA VAL A 858 36.19 -4.23 19.59
C VAL A 858 35.69 -3.48 20.83
N ILE A 859 35.94 -2.19 20.91
CA ILE A 859 35.46 -1.29 21.96
C ILE A 859 35.03 0.03 21.32
N GLU A 860 33.81 0.46 21.58
CA GLU A 860 33.26 1.77 21.20
C GLU A 860 33.25 2.70 22.42
N ASN A 861 33.56 3.98 22.22
CA ASN A 861 33.38 4.99 23.27
C ASN A 861 31.90 5.18 23.61
N VAL A 862 31.58 5.40 24.88
CA VAL A 862 30.19 5.63 25.31
C VAL A 862 29.59 6.82 24.55
N ILE A 863 28.40 6.61 24.00
CA ILE A 863 27.61 7.64 23.32
C ILE A 863 26.46 8.02 24.26
N ASP A 864 26.31 9.31 24.51
CA ASP A 864 25.27 9.83 25.39
C ASP A 864 23.89 9.41 24.89
N GLY A 865 23.05 8.90 25.78
CA GLY A 865 21.71 8.41 25.42
C GLY A 865 21.64 7.01 24.83
N TYR A 866 22.75 6.29 24.69
CA TYR A 866 22.77 4.95 24.08
C TYR A 866 23.35 3.89 25.01
N LEU A 867 22.69 2.73 25.05
CA LEU A 867 23.22 1.49 25.61
C LEU A 867 23.89 0.68 24.50
N THR A 868 25.15 0.30 24.70
CA THR A 868 25.93 -0.43 23.70
C THR A 868 26.11 -1.88 24.11
N ILE A 869 25.63 -2.80 23.27
CA ILE A 869 25.80 -4.25 23.43
C ILE A 869 26.71 -4.82 22.34
N TYR A 870 27.59 -5.75 22.72
CA TYR A 870 28.54 -6.38 21.81
C TYR A 870 28.16 -7.85 21.57
N ASP A 871 28.30 -8.30 20.33
CA ASP A 871 28.13 -9.71 19.95
C ASP A 871 29.14 -10.08 18.85
N GLN A 872 29.27 -11.36 18.54
CA GLN A 872 30.18 -11.86 17.53
C GLN A 872 29.56 -13.00 16.71
N SER A 873 29.83 -13.01 15.42
CA SER A 873 29.41 -14.09 14.53
C SER A 873 29.99 -15.44 14.98
N LYS A 874 29.28 -16.53 14.65
CA LYS A 874 29.68 -17.90 15.01
C LYS A 874 31.06 -18.31 14.49
N ASP A 875 31.55 -17.69 13.41
CA ASP A 875 32.87 -17.92 12.85
C ASP A 875 33.98 -17.05 13.46
N GLY A 876 33.61 -16.04 14.27
CA GLY A 876 34.52 -15.16 15.00
C GLY A 876 35.11 -14.00 14.19
N TYR A 877 34.63 -13.75 12.96
CA TYR A 877 35.21 -12.74 12.07
C TYR A 877 34.37 -11.47 11.88
N THR A 878 33.10 -11.49 12.30
CA THR A 878 32.24 -10.30 12.32
C THR A 878 31.92 -9.94 13.76
N PHE A 879 32.21 -8.69 14.14
CA PHE A 879 31.82 -8.10 15.42
C PHE A 879 30.58 -7.25 15.23
N TYR A 880 29.57 -7.47 16.05
CA TYR A 880 28.36 -6.63 16.09
C TYR A 880 28.47 -5.67 17.27
N ILE A 881 28.19 -4.40 17.01
CA ILE A 881 28.10 -3.35 18.04
C ILE A 881 26.73 -2.70 17.93
N THR A 882 25.78 -3.15 18.75
CA THR A 882 24.39 -2.68 18.73
C THR A 882 24.21 -1.53 19.72
N ASN A 883 23.76 -0.39 19.23
CA ASN A 883 23.40 0.78 20.04
C ASN A 883 21.90 0.90 20.15
N TYR A 884 21.40 0.70 21.36
CA TYR A 884 20.01 0.93 21.72
C TYR A 884 19.87 2.35 22.27
N ARG A 885 19.06 3.17 21.62
CA ARG A 885 18.62 4.43 22.22
C ARG A 885 17.79 4.08 23.45
N THR A 886 18.04 4.75 24.58
CA THR A 886 17.29 4.48 25.83
C THR A 886 15.78 4.57 25.64
N THR A 887 15.31 5.53 24.83
CA THR A 887 13.87 5.68 24.50
C THR A 887 13.32 4.60 23.58
N ALA A 888 14.16 3.79 22.93
CA ALA A 888 13.74 2.66 22.10
C ALA A 888 13.71 1.33 22.90
N ILE A 889 14.09 1.37 24.18
CA ILE A 889 14.08 0.21 25.08
C ILE A 889 13.30 0.47 26.37
N MET A 890 13.21 1.73 26.80
CA MET A 890 12.48 2.20 27.97
C MET A 890 11.40 3.19 27.55
N ASN A 891 10.17 2.90 27.93
CA ASN A 891 9.05 3.80 27.97
C ASN A 891 8.84 4.23 29.42
N GLY A 892 8.44 5.47 29.66
CA GLY A 892 8.06 5.88 31.00
C GLY A 892 6.71 5.25 31.36
N ASP A 893 6.54 4.82 32.61
CA ASP A 893 5.30 4.21 33.09
C ASP A 893 4.40 5.22 33.77
N SER A 894 3.10 5.00 33.64
CA SER A 894 2.08 5.67 34.44
C SER A 894 1.15 4.64 35.07
N VAL A 895 0.68 4.93 36.27
CA VAL A 895 -0.40 4.17 36.92
C VAL A 895 -1.37 5.14 37.57
N VAL A 896 -2.66 4.93 37.33
CA VAL A 896 -3.71 5.59 38.11
C VAL A 896 -4.01 4.75 39.34
N ILE A 897 -4.09 5.38 40.52
CA ILE A 897 -4.42 4.71 41.77
C ILE A 897 -5.78 5.13 42.31
N ASP A 898 -6.52 4.15 42.85
CA ASP A 898 -7.81 4.40 43.50
C ASP A 898 -7.62 4.69 45.00
N TYR A 899 -8.47 5.58 45.50
CA TYR A 899 -8.44 6.30 46.77
C TYR A 899 -7.73 5.61 47.97
N GLY A 900 -6.39 5.70 48.03
CA GLY A 900 -5.59 5.30 49.19
C GLY A 900 -5.18 3.82 49.26
N LEU A 901 -5.47 3.01 48.23
CA LEU A 901 -5.11 1.60 48.20
C LEU A 901 -3.76 1.35 47.51
N PRO A 902 -2.95 0.36 47.97
CA PRO A 902 -1.72 -0.01 47.28
C PRO A 902 -1.96 -0.62 45.89
N VAL A 903 -1.08 -0.33 44.94
CA VAL A 903 -1.07 -0.92 43.60
C VAL A 903 0.28 -1.59 43.32
N THR A 904 0.27 -2.69 42.58
CA THR A 904 1.48 -3.29 41.99
C THR A 904 1.50 -2.97 40.51
N VAL A 905 2.62 -2.42 40.04
CA VAL A 905 2.83 -2.02 38.64
C VAL A 905 3.92 -2.88 38.04
N ASP A 906 3.63 -3.57 36.95
CA ASP A 906 4.66 -4.21 36.12
C ASP A 906 5.29 -3.15 35.20
N VAL A 907 6.44 -2.60 35.57
CA VAL A 907 7.10 -1.50 34.84
C VAL A 907 7.88 -1.98 33.62
N MET A 908 7.85 -3.28 33.30
CA MET A 908 8.53 -3.84 32.13
C MET A 908 7.54 -4.24 31.02
N SER A 909 6.22 -4.09 31.24
CA SER A 909 5.21 -4.64 30.32
C SER A 909 5.13 -3.94 28.96
N ASN A 910 5.49 -2.66 28.91
CA ASN A 910 5.55 -1.80 27.73
C ASN A 910 7.00 -1.54 27.26
N ASP A 911 7.98 -2.16 27.91
CA ASP A 911 9.41 -1.97 27.67
C ASP A 911 10.03 -3.12 26.90
N ARG A 912 11.21 -2.87 26.34
CA ARG A 912 12.00 -3.91 25.65
C ARG A 912 12.74 -4.76 26.67
N SER A 913 12.19 -5.93 26.99
CA SER A 913 12.78 -6.86 27.95
C SER A 913 13.97 -7.66 27.41
N GLU A 914 13.98 -7.99 26.10
CA GLU A 914 15.05 -8.76 25.45
C GLU A 914 15.95 -7.89 24.57
N LEU A 915 17.25 -7.90 24.86
CA LEU A 915 18.30 -7.25 24.07
C LEU A 915 19.25 -8.33 23.52
N ASP A 916 20.07 -7.98 22.54
CA ASP A 916 21.08 -8.89 21.97
C ASP A 916 22.02 -9.48 23.05
N ASN A 917 21.88 -10.76 23.41
CA ASN A 917 22.67 -11.40 24.49
C ASN A 917 22.67 -10.62 25.83
N ALA A 918 21.62 -9.83 26.10
CA ALA A 918 21.49 -9.03 27.31
C ALA A 918 20.03 -8.99 27.79
N GLU A 919 19.84 -8.88 29.10
CA GLU A 919 18.52 -8.71 29.71
C GLU A 919 18.54 -7.45 30.59
N LEU A 920 17.36 -6.86 30.76
CA LEU A 920 17.12 -5.76 31.68
C LEU A 920 16.36 -6.27 32.91
N LEU A 921 16.91 -6.04 34.10
CA LEU A 921 16.30 -6.47 35.36
C LEU A 921 16.09 -5.27 36.29
N LEU A 922 14.88 -5.10 36.81
CA LEU A 922 14.57 -4.04 37.77
C LEU A 922 15.44 -4.18 39.03
N SER A 923 16.23 -3.13 39.30
CA SER A 923 17.24 -3.17 40.37
C SER A 923 16.96 -2.21 41.52
N GLY A 924 16.10 -1.21 41.34
CA GLY A 924 15.76 -0.30 42.42
C GLY A 924 14.94 0.91 41.98
N ILE A 925 14.46 1.65 42.97
CA ILE A 925 13.61 2.82 42.82
C ILE A 925 14.05 3.95 43.77
N THR A 926 13.83 5.19 43.35
CA THR A 926 14.06 6.39 44.16
C THR A 926 13.07 7.50 43.80
N LYS A 927 12.99 8.51 44.68
CA LYS A 927 12.16 9.70 44.50
C LYS A 927 12.86 10.70 43.59
N ILE A 928 12.12 11.33 42.67
CA ILE A 928 12.59 12.51 41.91
C ILE A 928 12.08 13.79 42.60
N ASN A 929 12.92 14.82 42.70
CA ASN A 929 12.48 16.14 43.16
C ASN A 929 11.87 16.94 42.01
N ARG A 930 10.67 17.49 42.23
CA ARG A 930 10.11 18.56 41.40
C ARG A 930 10.54 19.95 41.89
N ASP A 931 10.17 20.99 41.13
CA ASP A 931 10.42 22.38 41.49
C ASP A 931 9.84 22.71 42.88
N GLY A 932 10.73 22.99 43.83
CA GLY A 932 10.39 23.29 45.22
C GLY A 932 10.43 22.09 46.19
N GLU A 933 10.64 20.87 45.69
CA GLU A 933 10.79 19.66 46.51
C GLU A 933 12.26 19.39 46.89
N THR A 934 12.47 18.64 47.97
CA THR A 934 13.81 18.25 48.45
C THR A 934 13.85 16.78 48.89
N GLY A 935 15.05 16.19 48.96
CA GLY A 935 15.30 14.86 49.52
C GLY A 935 15.26 13.69 48.54
N GLY A 936 14.79 13.89 47.31
CA GLY A 936 14.96 12.98 46.17
C GLY A 936 16.12 13.38 45.27
N VAL A 937 16.18 12.79 44.08
CA VAL A 937 17.20 13.08 43.07
C VAL A 937 16.78 14.26 42.21
N SER A 938 17.71 15.16 41.89
CA SER A 938 17.49 16.34 41.03
C SER A 938 18.36 16.27 39.78
N GLY A 939 17.80 16.62 38.63
CA GLY A 939 18.57 16.82 37.39
C GLY A 939 19.03 15.54 36.67
N ILE A 940 18.36 14.40 36.89
CA ILE A 940 18.59 13.21 36.08
C ILE A 940 17.87 13.35 34.75
N ASN A 941 18.62 13.14 33.67
CA ASN A 941 18.08 12.85 32.36
C ASN A 941 17.70 11.36 32.31
N PRO A 942 16.42 10.98 32.11
CA PRO A 942 16.02 9.57 31.98
C PRO A 942 16.79 8.82 30.89
N ASP A 943 17.30 9.53 29.88
CA ASP A 943 18.14 8.96 28.82
C ASP A 943 19.54 8.49 29.27
N THR A 944 19.89 8.62 30.55
CA THR A 944 21.25 8.33 31.02
C THR A 944 21.52 6.82 31.04
N VAL A 945 22.70 6.42 30.57
CA VAL A 945 23.27 5.09 30.81
C VAL A 945 24.48 5.26 31.73
N SER A 946 24.55 4.47 32.80
CA SER A 946 25.51 4.74 33.88
C SER A 946 26.18 3.51 34.46
N SER A 947 27.23 3.77 35.24
CA SER A 947 28.00 2.76 35.95
C SER A 947 27.38 2.35 37.28
N SER A 948 27.78 1.19 37.79
CA SER A 948 27.47 0.77 39.16
C SER A 948 27.86 1.79 40.23
N GLN A 949 28.92 2.58 40.00
CA GLN A 949 29.32 3.63 40.95
C GLN A 949 28.34 4.81 40.95
N GLU A 950 27.86 5.21 39.77
CA GLU A 950 26.88 6.29 39.63
C GLU A 950 25.52 5.89 40.16
N TYR A 951 25.04 4.68 39.84
CA TYR A 951 23.84 4.11 40.45
C TYR A 951 23.84 4.24 41.99
N ASN A 952 24.95 3.86 42.64
CA ASN A 952 25.08 3.96 44.09
C ASN A 952 25.08 5.41 44.61
N ASN A 953 25.57 6.37 43.81
CA ASN A 953 25.58 7.79 44.19
C ASN A 953 24.18 8.42 44.10
N LEU A 954 23.28 7.87 43.27
CA LEU A 954 21.91 8.35 43.11
C LEU A 954 20.97 7.92 44.26
N GLY A 955 21.45 7.10 45.19
CA GLY A 955 20.67 6.66 46.35
C GLY A 955 19.48 5.76 45.98
N ILE A 956 19.59 5.04 44.87
CA ILE A 956 18.59 4.09 44.41
C ILE A 956 18.65 2.82 45.27
N THR A 957 17.50 2.36 45.75
CA THR A 957 17.38 1.24 46.70
C THR A 957 16.19 0.35 46.35
N ALA A 958 16.03 -0.80 47.03
CA ALA A 958 14.87 -1.69 46.82
C ALA A 958 13.53 -1.06 47.24
N SER A 959 13.54 -0.02 48.06
CA SER A 959 12.35 0.76 48.39
C SER A 959 12.69 2.22 48.63
N CYS A 960 11.72 3.11 48.42
CA CYS A 960 11.87 4.54 48.68
C CYS A 960 10.59 5.15 49.25
N VAL A 961 10.73 6.29 49.93
CA VAL A 961 9.61 7.09 50.45
C VAL A 961 9.42 8.29 49.52
N GLY A 962 8.32 8.31 48.77
CA GLY A 962 7.90 9.42 47.91
C GLY A 962 7.27 10.56 48.72
N ASN A 963 6.70 11.55 48.04
CA ASN A 963 5.95 12.64 48.67
C ASN A 963 4.59 12.17 49.20
N TYR A 964 3.91 11.30 48.44
CA TYR A 964 2.53 10.87 48.71
C TYR A 964 2.42 9.39 49.10
N GLY A 965 3.45 8.57 48.87
CA GLY A 965 3.42 7.12 49.13
C GLY A 965 4.80 6.48 49.27
N ASN A 966 4.83 5.20 49.63
CA ASN A 966 6.03 4.37 49.65
C ASN A 966 6.07 3.48 48.41
N ALA A 967 7.23 3.34 47.78
CA ALA A 967 7.44 2.44 46.66
C ALA A 967 8.44 1.32 47.03
N GLU A 968 8.19 0.10 46.58
CA GLU A 968 9.01 -1.09 46.85
C GLU A 968 9.10 -1.96 45.59
N VAL A 969 10.32 -2.33 45.20
CA VAL A 969 10.58 -3.32 44.16
C VAL A 969 10.26 -4.71 44.72
N LEU A 970 9.35 -5.43 44.07
CA LEU A 970 8.92 -6.76 44.51
C LEU A 970 9.75 -7.88 43.89
N ASP A 971 10.06 -7.74 42.60
CA ASP A 971 10.78 -8.70 41.77
C ASP A 971 11.50 -7.97 40.62
N ASP A 972 11.96 -8.72 39.62
CA ASP A 972 12.76 -8.20 38.51
C ASP A 972 11.95 -7.33 37.51
N THR A 973 10.63 -7.17 37.70
CA THR A 973 9.77 -6.34 36.81
C THR A 973 8.79 -5.42 37.55
N SER A 974 8.47 -5.70 38.81
CA SER A 974 7.30 -5.09 39.47
C SER A 974 7.64 -4.14 40.61
N ILE A 975 6.90 -3.03 40.69
CA ILE A 975 6.96 -2.02 41.76
C ILE A 975 5.61 -1.95 42.47
N LYS A 976 5.62 -2.14 43.79
CA LYS A 976 4.47 -1.86 44.65
C LYS A 976 4.51 -0.42 45.13
N TYR A 977 3.46 0.34 44.85
CA TYR A 977 3.25 1.67 45.41
C TYR A 977 2.14 1.65 46.46
N SER A 978 2.39 2.21 47.65
CA SER A 978 1.45 2.29 48.77
C SER A 978 1.25 3.74 49.20
N PRO A 979 0.10 4.37 48.90
CA PRO A 979 -0.20 5.73 49.32
C PRO A 979 -0.14 5.88 50.85
N THR A 980 0.41 7.01 51.32
CA THR A 980 0.49 7.35 52.76
C THR A 980 -0.48 8.46 53.16
N ASN A 981 -0.97 9.23 52.20
CA ASN A 981 -2.02 10.24 52.39
C ASN A 981 -2.91 10.31 51.13
N MET A 982 -4.16 10.75 51.31
CA MET A 982 -5.17 10.80 50.24
C MET A 982 -5.25 12.18 49.55
N ASN A 983 -4.43 13.14 49.98
CA ASN A 983 -4.40 14.49 49.43
C ASN A 983 -3.21 14.61 48.49
N MET A 984 -3.34 13.99 47.31
CA MET A 984 -2.40 14.18 46.22
C MET A 984 -2.80 15.42 45.43
N ASP A 985 -2.28 16.58 45.83
CA ASP A 985 -2.48 17.84 45.10
C ASP A 985 -1.86 17.79 43.69
N ASN A 986 -1.02 16.77 43.42
CA ASN A 986 -0.39 16.49 42.12
C ASN A 986 0.07 15.02 42.04
N PHE A 987 0.41 14.51 40.84
CA PHE A 987 0.94 13.15 40.66
C PHE A 987 2.33 12.98 41.33
N GLU A 988 2.70 11.75 41.72
CA GLU A 988 4.06 11.41 42.18
C GLU A 988 4.88 10.94 40.99
N LYS A 989 6.13 11.39 40.86
CA LYS A 989 7.07 10.89 39.84
C LYS A 989 8.27 10.23 40.51
N LEU A 990 8.51 8.96 40.19
CA LEU A 990 9.60 8.14 40.73
C LEU A 990 10.58 7.78 39.60
N LEU A 991 11.84 7.55 39.95
CA LEU A 991 12.87 7.03 39.03
C LEU A 991 13.16 5.59 39.41
N TYR A 992 13.01 4.68 38.47
CA TYR A 992 13.48 3.31 38.63
C TYR A 992 14.69 3.04 37.72
N ALA A 993 15.47 2.04 38.10
CA ALA A 993 16.70 1.68 37.43
C ALA A 993 16.68 0.20 37.07
N LEU A 994 17.04 -0.10 35.83
CA LEU A 994 17.24 -1.46 35.37
C LEU A 994 18.73 -1.74 35.24
N LYS A 995 19.15 -2.90 35.73
CA LYS A 995 20.49 -3.43 35.56
C LYS A 995 20.57 -4.20 34.24
N VAL A 996 21.62 -3.93 33.48
CA VAL A 996 21.94 -4.67 32.26
C VAL A 996 22.84 -5.86 32.60
N THR A 997 22.47 -7.08 32.17
CA THR A 997 23.20 -8.31 32.53
C THR A 997 24.07 -8.91 31.41
N GLY A 998 24.07 -8.31 30.22
CA GLY A 998 24.82 -8.82 29.06
C GLY A 998 26.23 -8.25 28.86
N ASP A 999 26.78 -8.47 27.67
CA ASP A 999 28.14 -8.08 27.27
C ASP A 999 28.27 -6.57 27.00
N THR A 1000 28.09 -5.74 28.04
CA THR A 1000 28.35 -4.30 27.99
C THR A 1000 29.82 -3.98 28.26
N LYS A 1001 30.27 -2.79 27.85
CA LYS A 1001 31.63 -2.27 28.12
C LYS A 1001 31.55 -0.84 28.66
N ASN A 1002 32.70 -0.30 29.06
CA ASN A 1002 32.87 1.10 29.47
C ASN A 1002 31.89 1.58 30.56
N ALA A 1003 31.53 0.69 31.49
CA ALA A 1003 30.69 0.98 32.65
C ALA A 1003 29.25 1.40 32.29
N GLN A 1004 28.67 0.82 31.24
CA GLN A 1004 27.24 0.89 30.93
C GLN A 1004 26.49 -0.26 31.65
N ASP A 1005 26.28 -0.12 32.95
CA ASP A 1005 25.71 -1.16 33.82
C ASP A 1005 24.21 -0.98 34.09
N TYR A 1006 23.70 0.26 34.02
CA TYR A 1006 22.30 0.60 34.34
C TYR A 1006 21.67 1.57 33.35
N VAL A 1007 20.38 1.39 33.08
CA VAL A 1007 19.48 2.31 32.38
C VAL A 1007 18.35 2.75 33.31
N TYR A 1008 17.69 3.86 33.01
CA TYR A 1008 16.71 4.49 33.89
C TYR A 1008 15.41 4.81 33.16
N SER A 1009 14.29 4.78 33.89
CA SER A 1009 13.00 5.27 33.42
C SER A 1009 12.15 5.73 34.61
N THR A 1010 10.99 6.32 34.34
CA THR A 1010 10.15 6.95 35.36
C THR A 1010 8.83 6.22 35.55
N LEU A 1011 8.35 6.18 36.79
CA LEU A 1011 7.00 5.74 37.12
C LEU A 1011 6.21 6.94 37.66
N ASP A 1012 5.16 7.33 36.94
CA ASP A 1012 4.20 8.36 37.30
C ASP A 1012 2.98 7.75 37.99
N VAL A 1013 2.85 8.01 39.29
CA VAL A 1013 1.68 7.61 40.07
C VAL A 1013 0.69 8.75 40.10
N ILE A 1014 -0.37 8.59 39.33
CA ILE A 1014 -1.41 9.57 39.11
C ILE A 1014 -2.54 9.26 40.11
N PRO A 1015 -2.94 10.20 40.98
CA PRO A 1015 -4.17 10.00 41.73
C PRO A 1015 -5.33 9.95 40.72
N ALA A 1016 -6.28 9.03 40.88
CA ALA A 1016 -7.60 9.25 40.32
C ALA A 1016 -8.02 10.65 40.74
N THR A 1017 -8.17 11.56 39.77
CA THR A 1017 -8.20 13.02 39.98
C THR A 1017 -9.13 13.41 41.14
N GLU A 1018 -8.84 14.51 41.84
CA GLU A 1018 -9.86 15.24 42.61
C GLU A 1018 -11.01 15.62 41.66
N ILE A 1019 -11.95 14.70 41.47
CA ILE A 1019 -13.25 14.94 40.87
C ILE A 1019 -14.21 14.89 42.05
N TYR A 1020 -14.74 16.06 42.40
CA TYR A 1020 -15.67 16.30 43.50
C TYR A 1020 -17.02 15.54 43.39
N TYR A 1021 -17.18 14.55 42.51
CA TYR A 1021 -18.51 14.14 42.03
C TYR A 1021 -18.97 12.72 42.37
N GLU A 1022 -18.11 11.80 42.78
CA GLU A 1022 -18.61 10.45 43.12
C GLU A 1022 -19.26 10.39 44.51
N ASP A 1023 -18.89 11.32 45.40
CA ASP A 1023 -19.24 11.25 46.81
C ASP A 1023 -20.45 12.10 47.24
N ASP A 1024 -21.07 12.84 46.30
CA ASP A 1024 -22.26 13.66 46.58
C ASP A 1024 -23.39 13.44 45.55
N PHE A 1025 -23.72 12.19 45.23
CA PHE A 1025 -25.03 11.79 44.63
C PHE A 1025 -26.26 12.26 45.43
N LYS A 1026 -26.09 13.03 46.52
CA LYS A 1026 -27.17 13.74 47.20
C LYS A 1026 -27.87 14.79 46.33
N THR A 1027 -27.31 15.18 45.19
CA THR A 1027 -27.94 16.06 44.19
C THR A 1027 -28.95 15.35 43.28
N VAL A 1028 -28.99 14.01 43.29
CA VAL A 1028 -30.04 13.25 42.61
C VAL A 1028 -31.27 13.16 43.52
N GLU A 1029 -32.31 13.88 43.14
CA GLU A 1029 -33.61 13.85 43.78
C GLU A 1029 -34.48 12.76 43.16
N TYR A 1030 -34.87 11.78 43.98
CA TYR A 1030 -35.80 10.73 43.61
C TYR A 1030 -37.21 11.12 44.00
N HIS A 1031 -38.05 11.39 43.01
CA HIS A 1031 -39.45 11.72 43.19
C HIS A 1031 -40.31 10.45 43.03
N ASN A 1032 -41.05 10.09 44.08
CA ASN A 1032 -41.85 8.86 44.11
C ASN A 1032 -43.20 8.95 43.38
N GLY A 1033 -43.59 10.11 42.85
CA GLY A 1033 -44.90 10.33 42.25
C GLY A 1033 -46.07 10.25 43.24
N THR A 1034 -47.31 10.36 42.74
CA THR A 1034 -48.53 10.13 43.53
C THR A 1034 -49.54 9.19 42.85
N PHE A 1035 -50.28 8.43 43.66
CA PHE A 1035 -51.39 7.60 43.20
C PHE A 1035 -52.66 8.44 42.95
N LYS A 1036 -53.52 7.96 42.05
CA LYS A 1036 -54.84 8.54 41.72
C LYS A 1036 -55.73 8.64 42.96
N GLU A 1037 -55.68 7.63 43.84
CA GLU A 1037 -56.31 7.63 45.17
C GLU A 1037 -55.39 6.93 46.19
N GLY A 1038 -55.19 7.53 47.36
CA GLY A 1038 -54.36 6.98 48.45
C GLY A 1038 -52.89 7.41 48.44
N GLU A 1039 -52.14 7.01 49.47
CA GLU A 1039 -50.68 7.19 49.53
C GLU A 1039 -49.95 6.10 48.72
N VAL A 1040 -48.79 6.43 48.14
CA VAL A 1040 -47.95 5.48 47.40
C VAL A 1040 -47.40 4.41 48.37
N PRO A 1041 -47.68 3.11 48.16
CA PRO A 1041 -47.13 2.03 48.99
C PRO A 1041 -45.60 1.99 48.95
N GLU A 1042 -44.97 1.51 50.02
CA GLU A 1042 -43.50 1.47 50.13
C GLU A 1042 -42.82 0.67 49.01
N GLY A 1043 -43.47 -0.40 48.52
CA GLY A 1043 -43.00 -1.21 47.39
C GLY A 1043 -43.12 -0.53 46.02
N ASN A 1044 -43.72 0.67 45.96
CA ASN A 1044 -43.86 1.48 44.75
C ASN A 1044 -43.11 2.82 44.88
N LYS A 1045 -42.25 2.97 45.89
CA LYS A 1045 -41.30 4.08 46.00
C LYS A 1045 -39.93 3.64 45.44
N TRP A 1046 -39.05 4.58 45.17
CA TRP A 1046 -37.66 4.30 44.82
C TRP A 1046 -36.96 3.53 45.94
N GLN A 1047 -36.30 2.44 45.59
CA GLN A 1047 -35.57 1.54 46.48
C GLN A 1047 -34.12 1.43 45.99
N GLU A 1048 -33.17 1.36 46.92
CA GLU A 1048 -31.77 1.07 46.58
C GLU A 1048 -31.65 -0.39 46.14
N ASP A 1049 -30.88 -0.62 45.08
CA ASP A 1049 -30.55 -1.94 44.56
C ASP A 1049 -29.08 -2.28 44.82
N GLY A 1050 -28.76 -3.55 45.02
CA GLY A 1050 -27.40 -4.05 45.26
C GLY A 1050 -27.16 -4.69 46.64
N ILE A 1051 -26.02 -5.38 46.76
CA ILE A 1051 -25.58 -6.07 47.98
C ILE A 1051 -24.45 -5.25 48.63
N LYS A 1052 -24.32 -5.28 49.96
CA LYS A 1052 -23.08 -4.89 50.63
C LYS A 1052 -22.11 -6.05 50.55
N ASP A 1053 -21.11 -5.95 49.69
CA ASP A 1053 -20.09 -6.97 49.53
C ASP A 1053 -18.79 -6.50 50.20
N ASP A 1054 -18.64 -6.83 51.49
CA ASP A 1054 -17.46 -6.46 52.27
C ASP A 1054 -16.20 -7.27 51.85
N ASP A 1055 -16.34 -8.26 50.97
CA ASP A 1055 -15.28 -9.22 50.57
C ASP A 1055 -14.71 -8.96 49.15
N ARG A 1056 -15.15 -7.91 48.42
CA ARG A 1056 -14.55 -7.54 47.11
C ARG A 1056 -13.19 -6.87 47.29
N GLU A 1057 -12.18 -7.44 46.64
CA GLU A 1057 -10.84 -6.86 46.52
C GLU A 1057 -10.68 -6.20 45.14
N GLN A 1058 -10.08 -5.00 45.13
CA GLN A 1058 -9.73 -4.25 43.92
C GLN A 1058 -8.67 -4.99 43.09
N ASP A 1059 -8.62 -4.75 41.78
CA ASP A 1059 -7.50 -5.18 40.94
C ASP A 1059 -6.17 -4.55 41.42
N SER A 1060 -5.39 -5.36 42.14
CA SER A 1060 -4.17 -4.95 42.82
C SER A 1060 -2.93 -4.97 41.92
N THR A 1061 -3.05 -5.43 40.68
CA THR A 1061 -1.92 -5.65 39.76
C THR A 1061 -2.25 -5.05 38.40
N ARG A 1062 -1.56 -3.96 38.03
CA ARG A 1062 -1.77 -3.25 36.76
C ARG A 1062 -0.50 -3.34 35.90
N PRO A 1063 -0.61 -3.56 34.58
CA PRO A 1063 0.52 -3.36 33.69
C PRO A 1063 0.93 -1.87 33.73
N GLY A 1064 2.23 -1.59 33.68
CA GLY A 1064 2.74 -0.25 33.41
C GLY A 1064 2.33 0.16 32.00
N VAL A 1065 1.76 1.36 31.89
CA VAL A 1065 1.33 1.92 30.60
C VAL A 1065 2.20 3.11 30.24
N GLU A 1066 2.45 3.31 28.95
CA GLU A 1066 3.27 4.43 28.45
C GLU A 1066 2.80 5.78 29.04
N THR A 1067 3.75 6.66 29.33
CA THR A 1067 3.53 7.89 30.09
C THR A 1067 2.41 8.72 29.48
N ILE A 1068 1.35 8.91 30.26
CA ILE A 1068 0.21 9.70 29.84
C ILE A 1068 0.53 11.17 30.10
N THR A 1069 1.04 11.85 29.08
CA THR A 1069 1.40 13.27 29.18
C THR A 1069 0.17 14.12 29.51
N LYS A 1070 0.11 14.65 30.74
CA LYS A 1070 -0.79 15.73 31.12
C LYS A 1070 -0.10 17.05 30.90
N VAL A 1071 -0.61 17.90 30.00
CA VAL A 1071 -0.24 19.33 29.99
C VAL A 1071 -1.07 20.08 31.02
N LEU A 1072 -0.40 20.83 31.89
CA LEU A 1072 -1.03 21.75 32.84
C LEU A 1072 -0.39 23.14 32.81
N ASP A 1073 -1.25 24.11 33.11
CA ASP A 1073 -1.14 25.56 33.27
C ASP A 1073 -0.54 26.44 32.15
N ASP A 1074 0.13 25.90 31.13
CA ASP A 1074 0.70 26.74 30.04
C ASP A 1074 0.38 26.34 28.58
N GLN A 1075 -0.73 25.60 28.38
CA GLN A 1075 -1.43 25.35 27.10
C GLN A 1075 -0.92 24.21 26.18
N THR A 1076 -1.62 23.06 26.31
CA THR A 1076 -1.88 21.95 25.35
C THR A 1076 -0.76 20.93 25.09
N LYS A 1077 -0.99 19.60 24.94
CA LYS A 1077 -2.17 18.77 24.57
C LYS A 1077 -2.47 17.61 25.58
N LYS A 1078 -3.68 17.03 25.49
CA LYS A 1078 -4.14 15.80 26.14
C LYS A 1078 -4.51 14.78 25.05
N GLU A 1079 -4.08 13.53 25.17
CA GLU A 1079 -4.75 12.36 24.60
C GLU A 1079 -4.95 11.35 25.72
N TYR A 1080 -6.20 10.96 25.95
CA TYR A 1080 -6.59 9.90 26.88
C TYR A 1080 -7.55 9.03 26.10
N ASP A 1081 -7.10 7.85 25.65
CA ASP A 1081 -8.05 6.87 25.15
C ASP A 1081 -7.73 5.44 25.61
N ASN A 1082 -8.81 4.79 26.03
CA ASN A 1082 -9.11 3.37 26.12
C ASN A 1082 -8.23 2.36 26.90
N LEU A 1083 -7.14 2.73 27.60
CA LEU A 1083 -6.26 1.73 28.24
C LEU A 1083 -6.55 1.35 29.71
N TYR A 1084 -7.48 2.02 30.38
CA TYR A 1084 -7.82 1.70 31.76
C TYR A 1084 -8.90 0.61 31.78
N GLY A 1085 -8.46 -0.62 32.08
CA GLY A 1085 -9.30 -1.82 32.13
C GLY A 1085 -10.65 -1.62 32.80
N PHE A 1086 -11.62 -2.44 32.39
CA PHE A 1086 -13.00 -2.38 32.85
C PHE A 1086 -13.10 -2.39 34.38
N ASP A 1087 -13.39 -1.25 34.99
CA ASP A 1087 -13.81 -1.24 36.39
C ASP A 1087 -15.26 -1.73 36.48
N THR A 1088 -15.39 -3.05 36.57
CA THR A 1088 -16.69 -3.73 36.74
C THR A 1088 -17.20 -3.67 38.18
N SER A 1089 -16.48 -3.03 39.10
CA SER A 1089 -16.73 -3.10 40.54
C SER A 1089 -18.06 -2.45 40.96
N TYR A 1090 -18.60 -1.52 40.15
CA TYR A 1090 -19.73 -0.66 40.54
C TYR A 1090 -21.13 -1.16 40.14
N LEU A 1091 -21.26 -2.13 39.25
CA LEU A 1091 -22.56 -2.50 38.65
C LEU A 1091 -23.60 -3.04 39.66
N GLU A 1092 -23.15 -3.54 40.83
CA GLU A 1092 -24.02 -4.14 41.85
C GLU A 1092 -23.60 -3.84 43.32
N ASP A 1093 -22.69 -2.88 43.55
CA ASP A 1093 -22.09 -2.65 44.87
C ASP A 1093 -22.66 -1.40 45.57
N SER A 1094 -23.46 -1.59 46.62
CA SER A 1094 -24.05 -0.48 47.40
C SER A 1094 -23.07 0.24 48.34
N THR A 1095 -21.91 -0.36 48.65
CA THR A 1095 -20.87 0.18 49.52
C THR A 1095 -20.04 1.24 48.81
N TYR A 1096 -19.56 0.92 47.60
CA TYR A 1096 -18.71 1.84 46.81
C TYR A 1096 -19.54 2.77 45.89
N SER A 1097 -20.74 2.37 45.45
CA SER A 1097 -21.64 3.26 44.67
C SER A 1097 -22.43 4.26 45.52
N ARG A 1098 -22.39 4.13 46.86
CA ARG A 1098 -23.17 4.93 47.83
C ARG A 1098 -24.69 4.97 47.55
N GLY A 1099 -25.25 3.93 46.93
CA GLY A 1099 -26.70 3.79 46.70
C GLY A 1099 -27.22 4.45 45.41
N SER A 1100 -26.35 4.65 44.42
CA SER A 1100 -26.70 5.22 43.10
C SER A 1100 -27.52 4.26 42.22
N SER A 1101 -27.40 2.94 42.42
CA SER A 1101 -28.28 1.94 41.81
C SER A 1101 -29.61 1.88 42.54
N ARG A 1102 -30.72 2.16 41.84
CA ARG A 1102 -32.07 2.17 42.40
C ARG A 1102 -33.11 1.62 41.44
N TYR A 1103 -34.15 1.00 41.98
CA TYR A 1103 -35.32 0.57 41.21
C TYR A 1103 -36.63 1.14 41.76
N ILE A 1104 -37.65 1.15 40.92
CA ILE A 1104 -39.03 1.47 41.31
C ILE A 1104 -40.01 0.58 40.54
N SER A 1105 -41.00 0.05 41.22
CA SER A 1105 -42.12 -0.66 40.57
C SER A 1105 -43.26 0.31 40.28
N VAL A 1106 -43.57 0.55 39.00
CA VAL A 1106 -44.67 1.42 38.57
C VAL A 1106 -45.90 0.64 38.13
N ASN A 1107 -47.10 1.21 38.32
CA ASN A 1107 -48.36 0.61 37.89
C ASN A 1107 -49.41 1.66 37.50
N SER A 1108 -50.56 1.22 36.98
CA SER A 1108 -51.62 2.09 36.45
C SER A 1108 -52.33 2.98 37.48
N ASN A 1109 -52.04 2.83 38.77
CA ASN A 1109 -52.58 3.68 39.83
C ASN A 1109 -51.83 5.01 39.97
N PHE A 1110 -50.63 5.16 39.42
CA PHE A 1110 -49.95 6.45 39.39
C PHE A 1110 -50.72 7.48 38.54
N LYS A 1111 -50.65 8.73 38.95
CA LYS A 1111 -51.16 9.87 38.17
C LYS A 1111 -50.21 10.17 37.01
N ASN A 1112 -50.78 10.46 35.85
CA ASN A 1112 -49.97 10.77 34.66
C ASN A 1112 -49.27 12.14 34.77
N ASP A 1113 -49.83 13.08 35.54
CA ASP A 1113 -49.32 14.44 35.76
C ASP A 1113 -48.35 14.56 36.95
N ASP A 1114 -48.14 13.46 37.69
CA ASP A 1114 -47.29 13.40 38.88
C ASP A 1114 -46.70 11.99 39.04
N PHE A 1115 -46.04 11.54 37.97
CA PHE A 1115 -45.45 10.21 37.84
C PHE A 1115 -44.09 10.15 38.55
N PRO A 1116 -43.62 8.97 39.02
CA PRO A 1116 -42.28 8.87 39.59
C PRO A 1116 -41.20 9.33 38.61
N SER A 1117 -40.23 10.07 39.10
CA SER A 1117 -39.17 10.67 38.29
C SER A 1117 -37.86 10.76 39.08
N ILE A 1118 -36.75 10.93 38.35
CA ILE A 1118 -35.43 11.26 38.90
C ILE A 1118 -35.04 12.62 38.34
N SER A 1119 -34.50 13.50 39.18
CA SER A 1119 -33.99 14.80 38.75
C SER A 1119 -32.68 15.14 39.44
N PHE A 1120 -31.82 15.88 38.76
CA PHE A 1120 -30.59 16.42 39.33
C PHE A 1120 -30.33 17.80 38.72
N GLU A 1121 -29.80 18.73 39.51
CA GLU A 1121 -29.55 20.12 39.09
C GLU A 1121 -28.04 20.43 39.19
N PHE A 1122 -27.44 20.88 38.08
CA PHE A 1122 -26.05 21.33 38.03
C PHE A 1122 -25.97 22.86 38.12
N THR A 1123 -25.06 23.36 38.94
CA THR A 1123 -24.78 24.80 39.09
C THR A 1123 -23.31 25.10 38.76
N GLY A 1124 -22.94 24.98 37.47
CA GLY A 1124 -21.60 25.27 36.94
C GLY A 1124 -21.64 25.95 35.57
N THR A 1125 -20.50 26.46 35.08
CA THR A 1125 -20.40 27.19 33.80
C THR A 1125 -20.03 26.30 32.59
N GLY A 1126 -19.93 24.98 32.79
CA GLY A 1126 -19.64 23.98 31.74
C GLY A 1126 -19.77 22.57 32.31
N PHE A 1127 -20.05 21.59 31.44
CA PHE A 1127 -20.20 20.16 31.74
C PHE A 1127 -19.26 19.39 30.82
N ASP A 1128 -18.43 18.53 31.40
CA ASP A 1128 -17.66 17.48 30.72
C ASP A 1128 -17.87 16.21 31.55
N VAL A 1129 -18.43 15.16 30.93
CA VAL A 1129 -18.43 13.79 31.49
C VAL A 1129 -17.23 13.12 30.88
N ILE A 1130 -16.15 13.06 31.65
CA ILE A 1130 -14.97 12.29 31.27
C ILE A 1130 -14.75 11.30 32.39
N SER A 1131 -15.20 10.07 32.16
CA SER A 1131 -14.67 8.94 32.90
C SER A 1131 -13.43 8.44 32.18
N LEU A 1132 -12.36 8.23 32.94
CA LEU A 1132 -11.17 7.52 32.45
C LEU A 1132 -11.29 6.01 32.67
N THR A 1133 -12.41 5.50 33.18
CA THR A 1133 -12.67 4.07 33.35
C THR A 1133 -13.91 3.69 32.56
N SER A 1134 -13.75 2.83 31.55
CA SER A 1134 -14.76 2.26 30.64
C SER A 1134 -15.72 3.22 29.90
N ASN A 1135 -16.01 2.92 28.64
CA ASN A 1135 -16.97 3.64 27.77
C ASN A 1135 -18.42 3.73 28.32
N GLN A 1136 -18.72 3.20 29.51
CA GLN A 1136 -20.06 3.19 30.11
C GLN A 1136 -20.18 3.99 31.42
N THR A 1137 -19.08 4.49 31.97
CA THR A 1137 -19.12 5.20 33.26
C THR A 1137 -19.42 6.68 33.02
N GLY A 1138 -20.54 7.15 33.57
CA GLY A 1138 -21.15 8.46 33.23
C GLY A 1138 -22.48 8.34 32.48
N THR A 1139 -22.88 7.12 32.09
CA THR A 1139 -24.18 6.83 31.48
C THR A 1139 -25.24 6.54 32.55
N ILE A 1140 -26.42 7.17 32.45
CA ILE A 1140 -27.59 6.77 33.24
C ILE A 1140 -28.23 5.56 32.57
N ILE A 1141 -27.96 4.36 33.10
CA ILE A 1141 -28.56 3.13 32.59
C ILE A 1141 -29.95 2.96 33.21
N THR A 1142 -30.99 2.97 32.37
CA THR A 1142 -32.36 2.70 32.79
C THR A 1142 -32.82 1.37 32.21
N ARG A 1143 -33.06 0.37 33.07
CA ARG A 1143 -33.58 -0.94 32.67
C ARG A 1143 -35.06 -1.05 33.05
N LEU A 1144 -35.90 -1.48 32.12
CA LEU A 1144 -37.33 -1.64 32.33
C LEU A 1144 -37.66 -3.13 32.42
N TYR A 1145 -38.45 -3.52 33.42
CA TYR A 1145 -38.83 -4.92 33.62
C TYR A 1145 -40.35 -5.08 33.62
N GLU A 1146 -40.85 -6.14 32.99
CA GLU A 1146 -42.25 -6.57 33.08
C GLU A 1146 -42.40 -7.89 33.84
N PRO A 1147 -43.48 -8.10 34.62
CA PRO A 1147 -43.73 -9.40 35.25
C PRO A 1147 -43.96 -10.49 34.19
N ASP A 1148 -43.27 -11.63 34.30
CA ASP A 1148 -43.34 -12.72 33.33
C ASP A 1148 -44.55 -13.67 33.52
N GLY A 1149 -45.32 -13.46 34.60
CA GLY A 1149 -46.49 -14.28 34.95
C GLY A 1149 -46.19 -15.58 35.71
N GLU A 1150 -44.92 -15.97 35.87
CA GLU A 1150 -44.48 -17.13 36.66
C GLU A 1150 -43.84 -16.74 38.00
N GLY A 1151 -43.85 -15.45 38.33
CA GLY A 1151 -43.28 -14.89 39.56
C GLY A 1151 -41.87 -14.35 39.39
N GLY A 1152 -41.37 -14.27 38.16
CA GLY A 1152 -40.15 -13.57 37.77
C GLY A 1152 -40.44 -12.25 37.04
N TYR A 1153 -39.37 -11.61 36.57
CA TYR A 1153 -39.41 -10.40 35.77
C TYR A 1153 -38.61 -10.62 34.49
N LYS A 1154 -39.15 -10.17 33.37
CA LYS A 1154 -38.48 -10.14 32.07
C LYS A 1154 -38.01 -8.72 31.79
N GLU A 1155 -36.74 -8.55 31.48
CA GLU A 1155 -36.23 -7.26 31.00
C GLU A 1155 -36.87 -6.94 29.65
N LEU A 1156 -37.47 -5.76 29.55
CA LEU A 1156 -37.91 -5.17 28.31
C LEU A 1156 -36.70 -4.49 27.66
N PRO A 1157 -36.52 -4.60 26.33
CA PRO A 1157 -35.49 -3.85 25.64
C PRO A 1157 -35.62 -2.37 26.00
N SER A 1158 -34.49 -1.73 26.36
CA SER A 1158 -34.43 -0.30 26.67
C SER A 1158 -35.05 0.47 25.49
N ARG A 1159 -36.11 1.22 25.76
CA ARG A 1159 -36.84 1.98 24.75
C ARG A 1159 -36.19 3.31 24.44
#